data_AF-A0A847DFH4-F1
#
_entry.id   AF-A0A847DFH4-F1
#
_cell.length_a   1.000
_cell.length_b   1.000
_cell.length_c   1.000
_cell.angle_alpha   90.00
_cell.angle_beta   90.00
_cell.angle_gamma   90.00
#
_symmetry.space_group_name_H-M   'P 1'
#
loop_
_entity.id
_entity.type
_entity.pdbx_description
1 polymer ?
#
loop_
_entity_poly.entity_id
_entity_poly.type
_entity_poly.pdbx_seq_one_letter_code
_entity_poly.pdbx_strand_id
1 'polypeptide(L)'
;MAQEPVDIKKPETWDKLKTLEILRDVAEVSRKLQDFHRDNIESGKLFGDKRFGDLNNRADKAIIRDLKTVRRELIDAGLKDNLIKFAHALIGRSIFIRYLEDRGILTENYFLKIARQKSGWTDFLKNPISRAGIDFSENNTFYPRVLSNKDFTYEVFKKLSKDFNGDMFPNVEEEEKKVTQKHLELIQGLLYGDAGIQKKLFFYSYNFDIIPLDLISSIYEEFYHPTTNADEKKKKVREDGAYYTPSVLAEFVVSRVLTPDVLAKNPRVLDPACGSGIFLVEAFRRIVRYQWHKLKRPLTFDELKDILKNQIAGIEANEEAARITAFSLYLAMLHYLDPPAIDQQIKMGNKLPNLIASTSASKNHFHCILPKNAFDTKVIDSCPIWKERFGKECVDVVVGNPPWGAPGTNADRETKTRHEIQLDWCKSNKKPIGDKESSQAFLWRALDFLKQDGIAGMLVSAGVMFKHNPPTQTFREKWMKHCSIHEVFNFSHVRQFFFKGAVSPFLALCFRNKTWNDKSVLYGSAKQTITLDKNQVIIFSKYDLHYLHDEDLTSNAVWKIYWFGRVIDNQLQKKLSLYSSLQTIVDRKKSGAGYKIGTQDYDFYKLDSLSHKTFSRYGNLTFEKPPQKAERPRSIHLYTHPRLIIKRGIDEKSDIKGQILACYSDKIFAFSEWFYGIQLLQPQEWLHKIILGSIWSSLSRYFFFMKSSQWGLWYSNIHFVDELLKFPIVIDRNNPATNKIIELVDKLSNYNPAKQDLFSRDSIPEEKIEAQRKEWERQLDEAVFDLYGLNDEQRDLIHDFCKVTLPFFYQPFDSIGAMKAVENDNLSWIKEYINIFCRRWNPYLEDGEEMRAEVYTGAHDNMLAIEFYPTDKGDPHDLKIKKNEWASLLDQIGESLPHPMGVSQIILDGFVNVVSDSGIILIKRNEKRFWTKSLAREDADATICKRMQGTTFEGLRYH
;
A
#
# COMPACT_ATOMS: atom_id res chain seq x y z
N MET A 1 6.57 25.00 -5.80
CA MET A 1 7.31 26.13 -5.20
C MET A 1 8.76 25.98 -5.59
N ALA A 2 9.20 26.72 -6.60
CA ALA A 2 10.59 26.71 -7.07
C ALA A 2 11.36 27.83 -6.33
N GLN A 3 12.59 27.55 -5.90
CA GLN A 3 13.51 28.58 -5.42
C GLN A 3 13.95 29.46 -6.60
N GLU A 4 14.12 30.77 -6.35
CA GLU A 4 14.63 31.73 -7.32
C GLU A 4 16.11 31.42 -7.69
N PRO A 5 16.54 31.76 -8.92
CA PRO A 5 17.94 31.60 -9.34
C PRO A 5 18.87 32.50 -8.52
N VAL A 6 20.03 31.96 -8.11
CA VAL A 6 21.08 32.73 -7.44
C VAL A 6 21.97 33.39 -8.48
N ASP A 7 21.93 34.72 -8.56
CA ASP A 7 22.85 35.54 -9.37
C ASP A 7 24.27 35.52 -8.76
N ILE A 8 25.24 35.04 -9.54
CA ILE A 8 26.63 34.75 -9.15
C ILE A 8 27.52 36.00 -9.34
N LYS A 9 27.02 37.10 -9.92
CA LYS A 9 27.88 38.24 -10.35
C LYS A 9 27.93 39.44 -9.41
N LYS A 10 27.39 39.37 -8.18
CA LYS A 10 27.44 40.50 -7.20
C LYS A 10 28.21 40.17 -5.91
N PRO A 11 29.17 40.99 -5.44
CA PRO A 11 29.96 40.77 -4.21
C PRO A 11 29.16 40.71 -2.89
N GLU A 12 27.87 41.05 -2.91
CA GLU A 12 26.92 40.81 -1.81
C GLU A 12 26.65 39.31 -1.55
N THR A 13 27.18 38.41 -2.39
CA THR A 13 27.12 36.94 -2.23
C THR A 13 28.02 36.39 -1.11
N TRP A 14 28.89 37.19 -0.49
CA TRP A 14 29.70 36.69 0.63
C TRP A 14 28.88 36.51 1.92
N ASP A 15 27.80 37.28 2.12
CA ASP A 15 26.80 37.00 3.16
C ASP A 15 25.84 35.85 2.79
N LYS A 16 25.71 35.54 1.48
CA LYS A 16 25.01 34.34 1.01
C LYS A 16 25.82 33.05 1.24
N LEU A 17 27.14 33.10 1.37
CA LEU A 17 27.95 31.94 1.78
C LEU A 17 27.65 31.55 3.24
N LYS A 18 27.48 32.52 4.15
CA LYS A 18 26.94 32.25 5.49
C LYS A 18 25.51 31.73 5.44
N THR A 19 24.69 32.18 4.49
CA THR A 19 23.33 31.67 4.32
C THR A 19 23.30 30.24 3.74
N LEU A 20 24.25 29.89 2.85
CA LEU A 20 24.48 28.54 2.34
C LEU A 20 25.06 27.61 3.41
N GLU A 21 25.95 28.12 4.25
CA GLU A 21 26.50 27.42 5.41
C GLU A 21 25.42 27.21 6.48
N ILE A 22 24.59 28.22 6.75
CA ILE A 22 23.39 28.08 7.61
C ILE A 22 22.36 27.15 6.97
N LEU A 23 22.13 27.18 5.66
CA LEU A 23 21.23 26.23 4.99
C LEU A 23 21.81 24.81 5.00
N ARG A 24 23.14 24.65 4.90
CA ARG A 24 23.84 23.38 5.03
C ARG A 24 23.77 22.86 6.46
N ASP A 25 23.95 23.73 7.44
CA ASP A 25 23.86 23.42 8.86
C ASP A 25 22.40 23.15 9.25
N VAL A 26 21.43 23.90 8.73
CA VAL A 26 20.00 23.64 8.94
C VAL A 26 19.58 22.36 8.25
N ALA A 27 20.09 22.06 7.04
CA ALA A 27 19.85 20.77 6.39
C ALA A 27 20.54 19.63 7.14
N GLU A 28 21.75 19.83 7.65
CA GLU A 28 22.50 18.84 8.42
C GLU A 28 21.87 18.61 9.80
N VAL A 29 21.41 19.66 10.46
CA VAL A 29 20.66 19.61 11.71
C VAL A 29 19.30 18.98 11.46
N SER A 30 18.57 19.38 10.41
CA SER A 30 17.29 18.77 10.04
C SER A 30 17.46 17.29 9.73
N ARG A 31 18.54 16.90 9.05
CA ARG A 31 18.90 15.51 8.76
C ARG A 31 19.22 14.74 10.04
N LYS A 32 20.08 15.28 10.91
CA LYS A 32 20.38 14.67 12.21
C LYS A 32 19.11 14.55 13.06
N LEU A 33 18.25 15.57 13.08
CA LEU A 33 16.96 15.57 13.78
C LEU A 33 15.94 14.60 13.15
N GLN A 34 16.03 14.29 11.87
CA GLN A 34 15.18 13.31 11.20
C GLN A 34 15.48 11.88 11.69
N ASP A 35 16.72 11.56 12.05
CA ASP A 35 17.04 10.29 12.72
C ASP A 35 16.40 10.23 14.12
N PHE A 36 16.30 11.38 14.79
CA PHE A 36 15.54 11.54 16.04
C PHE A 36 14.04 11.80 15.81
N HIS A 37 13.53 11.63 14.58
CA HIS A 37 12.10 11.69 14.35
C HIS A 37 11.43 10.62 15.21
N ARG A 38 10.32 11.00 15.84
CA ARG A 38 9.64 10.20 16.86
C ARG A 38 9.46 8.74 16.44
N ASP A 39 8.96 8.46 15.24
CA ASP A 39 8.69 7.07 14.85
C ASP A 39 9.98 6.26 14.67
N ASN A 40 11.12 6.88 14.35
CA ASN A 40 12.41 6.17 14.34
C ASN A 40 12.84 5.77 15.76
N ILE A 41 12.54 6.61 16.76
CA ILE A 41 12.80 6.34 18.18
C ILE A 41 11.80 5.31 18.73
N GLU A 42 10.49 5.55 18.58
CA GLU A 42 9.42 4.68 19.10
C GLU A 42 9.40 3.30 18.44
N SER A 43 9.70 3.23 17.14
CA SER A 43 9.81 1.93 16.45
C SER A 43 11.12 1.21 16.77
N GLY A 44 12.05 1.80 17.53
CA GLY A 44 13.36 1.24 17.81
C GLY A 44 14.32 1.21 16.62
N LYS A 45 13.92 1.80 15.48
CA LYS A 45 14.70 1.80 14.24
C LYS A 45 16.01 2.59 14.35
N LEU A 46 16.02 3.68 15.11
CA LEU A 46 17.24 4.40 15.47
C LEU A 46 18.27 3.45 16.11
N PHE A 47 17.79 2.44 16.84
CA PHE A 47 18.62 1.44 17.52
C PHE A 47 18.81 0.15 16.71
N GLY A 48 18.32 0.08 15.46
CA GLY A 48 18.52 -1.06 14.54
C GLY A 48 19.96 -1.19 14.00
N ASP A 49 20.90 -0.45 14.59
CA ASP A 49 22.33 -0.57 14.38
C ASP A 49 22.84 -1.97 14.77
N LYS A 50 23.92 -2.43 14.12
CA LYS A 50 24.61 -3.72 14.38
C LYS A 50 24.93 -3.96 15.86
N ARG A 51 24.92 -2.91 16.68
CA ARG A 51 25.18 -2.90 18.13
C ARG A 51 24.07 -3.52 18.98
N PHE A 52 22.82 -3.61 18.51
CA PHE A 52 21.67 -4.05 19.34
C PHE A 52 21.00 -5.37 18.92
N GLY A 53 21.52 -6.06 17.89
CA GLY A 53 21.09 -7.40 17.49
C GLY A 53 19.86 -7.46 16.56
N ASP A 54 19.33 -8.67 16.36
CA ASP A 54 18.23 -8.97 15.43
C ASP A 54 16.86 -8.45 15.94
N LEU A 55 16.13 -7.74 15.07
CA LEU A 55 14.75 -7.25 15.27
C LEU A 55 13.74 -8.36 15.61
N ASN A 56 14.07 -9.65 15.44
CA ASN A 56 13.19 -10.76 15.78
C ASN A 56 13.03 -11.01 17.29
N ASN A 57 14.00 -10.60 18.11
CA ASN A 57 13.98 -10.81 19.58
C ASN A 57 13.55 -9.57 20.37
N ARG A 58 12.89 -8.60 19.73
CA ARG A 58 12.36 -7.43 20.43
C ARG A 58 11.30 -7.85 21.46
N ALA A 59 11.25 -7.13 22.59
CA ALA A 59 10.35 -7.41 23.71
C ALA A 59 8.87 -7.40 23.30
N ASP A 60 8.46 -6.52 22.38
CA ASP A 60 7.09 -6.45 21.83
C ASP A 60 6.73 -7.67 20.97
N LYS A 61 7.68 -8.24 20.22
CA LYS A 61 7.45 -9.50 19.50
C LYS A 61 7.42 -10.70 20.44
N ALA A 62 8.29 -10.71 21.46
CA ALA A 62 8.33 -11.76 22.47
C ALA A 62 7.02 -11.81 23.29
N ILE A 63 6.52 -10.66 23.76
CA ILE A 63 5.27 -10.62 24.52
C ILE A 63 4.07 -11.06 23.67
N ILE A 64 4.01 -10.71 22.38
CA ILE A 64 2.97 -11.23 21.47
C ILE A 64 3.05 -12.75 21.38
N ARG A 65 4.26 -13.33 21.27
CA ARG A 65 4.44 -14.79 21.21
C ARG A 65 4.00 -15.46 22.51
N ASP A 66 4.36 -14.91 23.66
CA ASP A 66 4.02 -15.49 24.96
C ASP A 66 2.52 -15.36 25.25
N LEU A 67 1.91 -14.25 24.81
CA LEU A 67 0.47 -14.05 24.83
C LEU A 67 -0.28 -15.08 23.99
N LYS A 68 0.24 -15.46 22.82
CA LYS A 68 -0.33 -16.56 22.00
C LYS A 68 -0.32 -17.88 22.75
N THR A 69 0.77 -18.16 23.44
CA THR A 69 0.96 -19.38 24.21
C THR A 69 -0.03 -19.43 25.38
N VAL A 70 -0.05 -18.38 26.21
CA VAL A 70 -0.94 -18.30 27.38
C VAL A 70 -2.42 -18.32 26.98
N ARG A 71 -2.77 -17.68 25.86
CA ARG A 71 -4.14 -17.77 25.31
C ARG A 71 -4.54 -19.20 25.02
N ARG A 72 -3.67 -19.95 24.33
CA ARG A 72 -3.92 -21.35 23.99
C ARG A 72 -4.07 -22.17 25.24
N GLU A 73 -3.19 -21.97 26.22
CA GLU A 73 -3.24 -22.65 27.52
C GLU A 73 -4.53 -22.33 28.31
N LEU A 74 -5.02 -21.08 28.25
CA LEU A 74 -6.30 -20.69 28.86
C LEU A 74 -7.51 -21.36 28.20
N ILE A 75 -7.50 -21.47 26.86
CA ILE A 75 -8.54 -22.17 26.10
C ILE A 75 -8.50 -23.67 26.44
N ASP A 76 -7.33 -24.27 26.43
CA ASP A 76 -7.11 -25.69 26.76
C ASP A 76 -7.46 -25.98 28.23
N ALA A 77 -7.32 -25.01 29.13
CA ALA A 77 -7.72 -25.09 30.52
C ALA A 77 -9.24 -24.95 30.75
N GLY A 78 -10.04 -24.67 29.72
CA GLY A 78 -11.50 -24.73 29.76
C GLY A 78 -12.23 -23.45 29.38
N LEU A 79 -11.54 -22.33 29.10
CA LEU A 79 -12.15 -21.09 28.59
C LEU A 79 -12.36 -21.14 27.07
N LYS A 80 -13.08 -22.17 26.60
CA LYS A 80 -13.39 -22.40 25.18
C LYS A 80 -14.78 -21.93 24.78
N ASP A 81 -15.06 -21.91 23.48
CA ASP A 81 -16.35 -21.54 22.89
C ASP A 81 -16.85 -20.15 23.35
N ASN A 82 -18.05 -20.06 23.93
CA ASN A 82 -18.63 -18.81 24.43
C ASN A 82 -17.92 -18.23 25.67
N LEU A 83 -16.97 -18.96 26.27
CA LEU A 83 -16.18 -18.52 27.41
C LEU A 83 -14.85 -17.86 27.00
N ILE A 84 -14.50 -17.87 25.70
CA ILE A 84 -13.27 -17.23 25.19
C ILE A 84 -13.22 -15.74 25.54
N LYS A 85 -14.37 -15.07 25.58
CA LYS A 85 -14.52 -13.67 26.04
C LYS A 85 -13.84 -13.41 27.39
N PHE A 86 -13.83 -14.40 28.29
CA PHE A 86 -13.20 -14.31 29.60
C PHE A 86 -11.68 -14.48 29.55
N ALA A 87 -11.16 -15.33 28.65
CA ALA A 87 -9.72 -15.43 28.44
C ALA A 87 -9.15 -14.08 27.93
N HIS A 88 -9.85 -13.44 26.98
CA HIS A 88 -9.47 -12.13 26.48
C HIS A 88 -9.58 -11.04 27.54
N ALA A 89 -10.66 -11.04 28.33
CA ALA A 89 -10.85 -10.10 29.44
C ALA A 89 -9.74 -10.23 30.51
N LEU A 90 -9.36 -11.46 30.88
CA LEU A 90 -8.25 -11.69 31.82
C LEU A 90 -6.92 -11.16 31.30
N ILE A 91 -6.58 -11.43 30.04
CA ILE A 91 -5.35 -10.95 29.40
C ILE A 91 -5.35 -9.41 29.37
N GLY A 92 -6.41 -8.80 28.83
CA GLY A 92 -6.52 -7.35 28.70
C GLY A 92 -6.44 -6.62 30.04
N ARG A 93 -7.16 -7.10 31.07
CA ARG A 93 -7.09 -6.53 32.42
C ARG A 93 -5.73 -6.69 33.06
N SER A 94 -5.08 -7.83 32.85
CA SER A 94 -3.76 -8.08 33.44
C SER A 94 -2.69 -7.18 32.85
N ILE A 95 -2.72 -6.95 31.54
CA ILE A 95 -1.85 -5.96 30.88
C ILE A 95 -2.15 -4.56 31.42
N PHE A 96 -3.42 -4.19 31.58
CA PHE A 96 -3.78 -2.88 32.10
C PHE A 96 -3.35 -2.66 33.55
N ILE A 97 -3.55 -3.65 34.42
CA ILE A 97 -3.17 -3.54 35.83
C ILE A 97 -1.65 -3.44 35.95
N ARG A 98 -0.90 -4.20 35.15
CA ARG A 98 0.56 -4.06 35.08
C ARG A 98 0.99 -2.71 34.51
N TYR A 99 0.32 -2.18 33.50
CA TYR A 99 0.53 -0.82 33.01
C TYR A 99 0.36 0.21 34.12
N LEU A 100 -0.74 0.13 34.90
CA LEU A 100 -0.98 1.07 35.98
C LEU A 100 0.00 0.90 37.15
N GLU A 101 0.41 -0.33 37.44
CA GLU A 101 1.38 -0.65 38.49
C GLU A 101 2.78 -0.14 38.15
N ASP A 102 3.28 -0.43 36.95
CA ASP A 102 4.60 0.03 36.50
C ASP A 102 4.64 1.55 36.45
N ARG A 103 3.55 2.18 35.97
CA ARG A 103 3.44 3.66 35.93
C ARG A 103 3.37 4.29 37.32
N GLY A 104 3.36 3.50 38.39
CA GLY A 104 3.25 4.00 39.77
C GLY A 104 1.86 4.54 40.13
N ILE A 105 0.84 4.24 39.31
CA ILE A 105 -0.55 4.61 39.57
C ILE A 105 -1.15 3.65 40.61
N LEU A 106 -0.89 2.35 40.48
CA LEU A 106 -1.22 1.36 41.50
C LEU A 106 -0.02 1.15 42.42
N THR A 107 -0.05 1.80 43.58
CA THR A 107 1.01 1.71 44.59
C THR A 107 0.78 0.54 45.54
N GLU A 108 1.81 0.16 46.31
CA GLU A 108 1.70 -0.82 47.40
C GLU A 108 0.51 -0.50 48.33
N ASN A 109 0.33 0.78 48.67
CA ASN A 109 -0.77 1.25 49.51
C ASN A 109 -2.15 0.95 48.93
N TYR A 110 -2.29 0.93 47.61
CA TYR A 110 -3.55 0.57 46.95
C TYR A 110 -3.88 -0.90 47.20
N PHE A 111 -2.93 -1.80 46.96
CA PHE A 111 -3.12 -3.24 47.21
C PHE A 111 -3.30 -3.55 48.69
N LEU A 112 -2.53 -2.91 49.58
CA LEU A 112 -2.65 -3.08 51.03
C LEU A 112 -4.03 -2.67 51.57
N LYS A 113 -4.64 -1.61 51.04
CA LYS A 113 -6.01 -1.19 51.43
C LYS A 113 -7.06 -2.26 51.13
N ILE A 114 -6.87 -3.00 50.04
CA ILE A 114 -7.77 -4.11 49.66
C ILE A 114 -7.45 -5.34 50.50
N ALA A 115 -6.16 -5.68 50.63
CA ALA A 115 -5.70 -6.82 51.42
C ALA A 115 -6.15 -6.76 52.89
N ARG A 116 -6.22 -5.57 53.51
CA ARG A 116 -6.68 -5.41 54.90
C ARG A 116 -8.14 -5.78 55.15
N GLN A 117 -8.94 -6.00 54.11
CA GLN A 117 -10.36 -6.34 54.22
C GLN A 117 -10.60 -7.81 54.64
N LYS A 118 -9.61 -8.69 54.42
CA LYS A 118 -9.68 -10.11 54.82
C LYS A 118 -8.34 -10.57 55.42
N SER A 119 -8.41 -11.41 56.44
CA SER A 119 -7.22 -12.00 57.06
C SER A 119 -6.44 -12.87 56.05
N GLY A 120 -5.10 -12.83 56.13
CA GLY A 120 -4.19 -13.61 55.27
C GLY A 120 -3.85 -12.98 53.92
N TRP A 121 -4.61 -11.99 53.42
CA TRP A 121 -4.31 -11.36 52.13
C TRP A 121 -3.04 -10.50 52.15
N THR A 122 -2.73 -9.91 53.30
CA THR A 122 -1.50 -9.12 53.48
C THR A 122 -0.24 -9.96 53.35
N ASP A 123 -0.33 -11.28 53.60
CA ASP A 123 0.84 -12.17 53.60
C ASP A 123 1.28 -12.47 52.16
N PHE A 124 0.35 -12.51 51.20
CA PHE A 124 0.66 -12.61 49.77
C PHE A 124 1.43 -11.39 49.25
N LEU A 125 1.23 -10.22 49.84
CA LEU A 125 1.94 -8.99 49.44
C LEU A 125 3.35 -8.93 50.06
N LYS A 126 3.51 -9.40 51.30
CA LYS A 126 4.77 -9.34 52.06
C LYS A 126 5.78 -10.43 51.69
N ASN A 127 5.29 -11.64 51.37
CA ASN A 127 6.14 -12.77 51.07
C ASN A 127 6.23 -12.98 49.55
N PRO A 128 7.36 -12.64 48.90
CA PRO A 128 7.52 -12.91 47.46
C PRO A 128 7.44 -14.41 47.19
N ILE A 129 6.78 -14.78 46.10
CA ILE A 129 6.69 -16.18 45.67
C ILE A 129 8.06 -16.59 45.15
N SER A 130 8.79 -17.40 45.93
CA SER A 130 10.04 -18.02 45.50
C SER A 130 9.74 -19.02 44.39
N ARG A 131 10.04 -18.68 43.12
CA ARG A 131 10.08 -19.64 42.03
C ARG A 131 11.52 -20.12 41.85
N ALA A 132 11.71 -21.42 41.70
CA ALA A 132 13.02 -22.05 41.66
C ALA A 132 13.95 -21.38 40.62
N GLY A 133 15.02 -20.73 41.09
CA GLY A 133 16.09 -20.18 40.25
C GLY A 133 15.91 -18.75 39.73
N ILE A 134 14.91 -17.98 40.19
CA ILE A 134 14.69 -16.59 39.71
C ILE A 134 14.44 -15.65 40.90
N ASP A 135 15.31 -14.65 41.07
CA ASP A 135 15.13 -13.57 42.04
C ASP A 135 14.32 -12.42 41.42
N PHE A 136 13.14 -12.15 41.99
CA PHE A 136 12.26 -11.03 41.60
C PHE A 136 12.40 -9.83 42.55
N SER A 137 13.42 -9.82 43.43
CA SER A 137 13.61 -8.81 44.47
C SER A 137 13.82 -7.39 43.96
N GLU A 138 14.33 -7.21 42.74
CA GLU A 138 14.61 -5.88 42.16
C GLU A 138 13.35 -5.15 41.64
N ASN A 139 12.24 -5.86 41.35
CA ASN A 139 10.99 -5.27 40.89
C ASN A 139 9.87 -5.55 41.91
N ASN A 140 9.46 -4.51 42.65
CA ASN A 140 8.44 -4.63 43.71
C ASN A 140 7.01 -4.70 43.12
N THR A 141 6.73 -5.67 42.26
CA THR A 141 5.42 -5.86 41.62
C THR A 141 4.50 -6.68 42.54
N PHE A 142 3.29 -6.18 42.77
CA PHE A 142 2.27 -6.75 43.65
C PHE A 142 1.21 -7.52 42.86
N TYR A 143 0.78 -7.06 41.68
CA TYR A 143 -0.31 -7.70 40.94
C TYR A 143 -0.05 -9.19 40.63
N PRO A 144 1.15 -9.60 40.18
CA PRO A 144 1.45 -11.02 40.02
C PRO A 144 1.25 -11.82 41.32
N ARG A 145 1.49 -11.23 42.50
CA ARG A 145 1.27 -11.88 43.81
C ARG A 145 -0.22 -12.01 44.13
N VAL A 146 -1.03 -11.01 43.76
CA VAL A 146 -2.50 -11.05 43.91
C VAL A 146 -3.09 -12.25 43.16
N LEU A 147 -2.58 -12.56 41.97
CA LEU A 147 -3.06 -13.68 41.13
C LEU A 147 -2.96 -15.06 41.79
N SER A 148 -2.16 -15.22 42.85
CA SER A 148 -2.08 -16.46 43.63
C SER A 148 -3.35 -16.77 44.43
N ASN A 149 -4.27 -15.82 44.57
CA ASN A 149 -5.53 -16.02 45.23
C ASN A 149 -6.69 -15.42 44.42
N LYS A 150 -7.60 -16.29 43.99
CA LYS A 150 -8.79 -15.91 43.21
C LYS A 150 -9.63 -14.85 43.90
N ASP A 151 -10.02 -15.05 45.16
CA ASP A 151 -10.89 -14.12 45.86
C ASP A 151 -10.24 -12.74 45.98
N PHE A 152 -8.94 -12.69 46.28
CA PHE A 152 -8.20 -11.43 46.34
C PHE A 152 -8.12 -10.76 44.96
N THR A 153 -7.85 -11.52 43.91
CA THR A 153 -7.82 -11.03 42.52
C THR A 153 -9.14 -10.39 42.11
N TYR A 154 -10.25 -11.06 42.41
CA TYR A 154 -11.57 -10.56 42.03
C TYR A 154 -12.00 -9.35 42.86
N GLU A 155 -11.60 -9.23 44.13
CA GLU A 155 -11.79 -7.99 44.89
C GLU A 155 -10.95 -6.83 44.34
N VAL A 156 -9.72 -7.09 43.89
CA VAL A 156 -8.92 -6.09 43.17
C VAL A 156 -9.62 -5.66 41.88
N PHE A 157 -10.16 -6.59 41.09
CA PHE A 157 -10.93 -6.27 39.87
C PHE A 157 -12.19 -5.44 40.17
N LYS A 158 -12.97 -5.80 41.20
CA LYS A 158 -14.17 -5.05 41.61
C LYS A 158 -13.81 -3.64 42.08
N LYS A 159 -12.72 -3.50 42.85
CA LYS A 159 -12.25 -2.19 43.33
C LYS A 159 -11.77 -1.30 42.18
N LEU A 160 -10.97 -1.85 41.25
CA LEU A 160 -10.53 -1.14 40.06
C LEU A 160 -11.70 -0.72 39.15
N SER A 161 -12.69 -1.60 38.97
CA SER A 161 -13.92 -1.27 38.23
C SER A 161 -14.64 -0.07 38.84
N LYS A 162 -14.71 0.01 40.17
CA LYS A 162 -15.31 1.15 40.88
C LYS A 162 -14.51 2.44 40.76
N ASP A 163 -13.19 2.35 40.80
CA ASP A 163 -12.27 3.50 40.86
C ASP A 163 -11.96 4.08 39.47
N PHE A 164 -11.80 3.23 38.45
CA PHE A 164 -11.42 3.62 37.08
C PHE A 164 -12.55 3.51 36.04
N ASN A 165 -13.76 3.06 36.42
CA ASN A 165 -14.97 2.93 35.60
C ASN A 165 -15.08 1.64 34.73
N GLY A 166 -16.31 1.34 34.29
CA GLY A 166 -16.79 -0.02 33.97
C GLY A 166 -16.62 -0.54 32.54
N ASP A 167 -16.33 0.32 31.53
CA ASP A 167 -16.10 -0.16 30.15
C ASP A 167 -14.92 -1.16 30.05
N MET A 168 -13.97 -1.06 30.98
CA MET A 168 -12.77 -1.91 31.08
C MET A 168 -12.98 -3.20 31.87
N PHE A 169 -13.97 -3.21 32.78
CA PHE A 169 -14.26 -4.33 33.67
C PHE A 169 -15.72 -4.77 33.57
N PRO A 170 -16.24 -5.11 32.37
CA PRO A 170 -17.59 -5.63 32.25
C PRO A 170 -17.66 -7.05 32.82
N ASN A 171 -18.80 -7.38 33.45
CA ASN A 171 -19.15 -8.75 33.84
C ASN A 171 -18.16 -9.47 34.78
N VAL A 172 -17.46 -8.73 35.66
CA VAL A 172 -16.52 -9.30 36.65
C VAL A 172 -17.17 -10.44 37.46
N GLU A 173 -18.44 -10.30 37.83
CA GLU A 173 -19.19 -11.32 38.57
C GLU A 173 -19.50 -12.59 37.76
N GLU A 174 -19.81 -12.45 36.46
CA GLU A 174 -20.04 -13.59 35.57
C GLU A 174 -18.73 -14.34 35.32
N GLU A 175 -17.65 -13.58 35.11
CA GLU A 175 -16.31 -14.11 34.92
C GLU A 175 -15.80 -14.84 36.17
N GLU A 176 -15.99 -14.28 37.36
CA GLU A 176 -15.61 -14.88 38.65
C GLU A 176 -16.17 -16.29 38.81
N LYS A 177 -17.39 -16.54 38.30
CA LYS A 177 -18.03 -17.87 38.34
C LYS A 177 -17.41 -18.87 37.38
N LYS A 178 -16.72 -18.43 36.33
CA LYS A 178 -16.18 -19.28 35.25
C LYS A 178 -14.66 -19.44 35.30
N VAL A 179 -13.97 -18.48 35.90
CA VAL A 179 -12.50 -18.49 36.03
C VAL A 179 -12.07 -19.29 37.26
N THR A 180 -11.02 -20.08 37.11
CA THR A 180 -10.43 -20.91 38.16
C THR A 180 -9.06 -20.37 38.57
N GLN A 181 -8.54 -20.82 39.71
CA GLN A 181 -7.19 -20.47 40.16
C GLN A 181 -6.12 -20.85 39.12
N LYS A 182 -6.31 -21.99 38.44
CA LYS A 182 -5.43 -22.45 37.35
C LYS A 182 -5.34 -21.43 36.20
N HIS A 183 -6.43 -20.76 35.84
CA HIS A 183 -6.38 -19.71 34.81
C HIS A 183 -5.56 -18.49 35.27
N LEU A 184 -5.66 -18.11 36.54
CA LEU A 184 -4.90 -17.00 37.11
C LEU A 184 -3.41 -17.32 37.19
N GLU A 185 -3.05 -18.57 37.46
CA GLU A 185 -1.66 -19.06 37.45
C GLU A 185 -1.01 -18.98 36.07
N LEU A 186 -1.76 -19.24 34.98
CA LEU A 186 -1.27 -19.06 33.60
C LEU A 186 -0.96 -17.60 33.29
N ILE A 187 -1.85 -16.69 33.69
CA ILE A 187 -1.61 -15.24 33.60
C ILE A 187 -0.41 -14.83 34.46
N GLN A 188 -0.29 -15.37 35.67
CA GLN A 188 0.85 -15.12 36.54
C GLN A 188 2.17 -15.60 35.87
N GLY A 189 2.14 -16.74 35.18
CA GLY A 189 3.24 -17.25 34.37
C GLY A 189 3.64 -16.29 33.26
N LEU A 190 2.67 -15.76 32.51
CA LEU A 190 2.91 -14.73 31.49
C LEU A 190 3.66 -13.51 32.04
N LEU A 191 3.20 -12.97 33.18
CA LEU A 191 3.75 -11.74 33.75
C LEU A 191 5.18 -11.91 34.29
N TYR A 192 5.53 -13.13 34.70
CA TYR A 192 6.89 -13.49 35.09
C TYR A 192 7.76 -14.00 33.93
N GLY A 193 7.23 -14.09 32.70
CA GLY A 193 7.96 -14.59 31.53
C GLY A 193 8.18 -16.12 31.50
N ASP A 194 7.37 -16.90 32.23
CA ASP A 194 7.44 -18.37 32.34
C ASP A 194 6.38 -19.07 31.47
N ALA A 195 6.03 -18.50 30.32
CA ALA A 195 5.04 -19.04 29.40
C ALA A 195 5.65 -20.04 28.39
N GLY A 196 5.08 -21.25 28.26
CA GLY A 196 5.44 -22.25 27.24
C GLY A 196 6.44 -23.35 27.65
N ILE A 197 6.70 -24.28 26.72
CA ILE A 197 7.45 -25.55 26.95
C ILE A 197 8.98 -25.35 27.01
N GLN A 198 9.52 -24.30 26.38
CA GLN A 198 10.91 -23.90 26.54
C GLN A 198 10.97 -22.60 27.35
N LYS A 199 11.35 -22.72 28.62
CA LYS A 199 11.70 -21.59 29.51
C LYS A 199 12.88 -20.83 28.92
N LYS A 200 12.61 -19.91 28.01
CA LYS A 200 13.62 -19.08 27.35
C LYS A 200 13.12 -17.65 27.21
N LEU A 201 13.41 -16.85 28.23
CA LEU A 201 14.03 -15.53 28.12
C LEU A 201 14.49 -15.13 29.54
N PHE A 202 15.80 -15.16 29.73
CA PHE A 202 16.47 -14.56 30.88
C PHE A 202 16.74 -13.09 30.56
N PHE A 203 16.60 -12.26 31.60
CA PHE A 203 16.75 -10.80 31.67
C PHE A 203 15.47 -9.99 31.35
N TYR A 204 14.69 -9.79 32.42
CA TYR A 204 13.61 -8.82 32.67
C TYR A 204 12.17 -9.24 32.33
N SER A 205 11.36 -9.31 33.40
CA SER A 205 9.89 -9.20 33.40
C SER A 205 9.43 -8.02 32.54
N TYR A 206 8.33 -8.17 31.79
CA TYR A 206 7.78 -7.10 30.96
C TYR A 206 7.56 -5.80 31.77
N ASN A 207 8.23 -4.72 31.38
CA ASN A 207 7.95 -3.37 31.88
C ASN A 207 6.87 -2.73 31.00
N PHE A 208 5.71 -2.51 31.59
CA PHE A 208 4.55 -1.91 30.93
C PHE A 208 4.49 -0.39 31.07
N ASP A 209 5.52 0.28 31.60
CA ASP A 209 5.62 1.76 31.57
C ASP A 209 5.64 2.34 30.16
N ILE A 210 6.16 1.56 29.23
CA ILE A 210 6.32 1.90 27.81
C ILE A 210 5.70 0.76 27.01
N ILE A 211 4.38 0.77 26.85
CA ILE A 211 3.67 -0.10 25.92
C ILE A 211 3.60 0.61 24.56
N PRO A 212 4.25 0.09 23.51
CA PRO A 212 3.97 0.56 22.14
C PRO A 212 2.49 0.34 21.85
N LEU A 213 1.76 1.35 21.37
CA LEU A 213 0.33 1.19 21.09
C LEU A 213 0.06 0.12 20.00
N ASP A 214 1.02 -0.04 19.09
CA ASP A 214 1.08 -1.11 18.08
C ASP A 214 1.02 -2.50 18.72
N LEU A 215 1.58 -2.64 19.93
CA LEU A 215 1.54 -3.88 20.68
C LEU A 215 0.10 -4.24 21.06
N ILE A 216 -0.68 -3.30 21.61
CA ILE A 216 -2.08 -3.53 22.04
C ILE A 216 -2.94 -3.99 20.85
N SER A 217 -2.71 -3.36 19.71
CA SER A 217 -3.47 -3.71 18.52
C SER A 217 -3.05 -5.05 17.92
N SER A 218 -1.76 -5.36 17.92
CA SER A 218 -1.22 -6.66 17.50
C SER A 218 -1.67 -7.79 18.44
N ILE A 219 -1.76 -7.48 19.74
CA ILE A 219 -2.37 -8.31 20.76
C ILE A 219 -3.80 -8.62 20.32
N TYR A 220 -4.63 -7.62 20.04
CA TYR A 220 -6.01 -7.89 19.64
C TYR A 220 -6.18 -8.61 18.30
N GLU A 221 -5.41 -8.29 17.26
CA GLU A 221 -5.37 -9.08 16.02
C GLU A 221 -5.12 -10.57 16.33
N GLU A 222 -4.31 -10.82 17.36
CA GLU A 222 -4.07 -12.16 17.82
C GLU A 222 -5.31 -12.82 18.44
N PHE A 223 -6.11 -12.06 19.18
CA PHE A 223 -7.28 -12.53 19.94
C PHE A 223 -8.59 -12.58 19.13
N TYR A 224 -8.72 -11.79 18.05
CA TYR A 224 -9.96 -11.67 17.24
C TYR A 224 -10.44 -13.00 16.65
N HIS A 225 -9.53 -13.94 16.33
CA HIS A 225 -9.91 -15.22 15.73
C HIS A 225 -10.00 -16.33 16.78
N PRO A 226 -11.12 -17.07 16.89
CA PRO A 226 -11.31 -18.13 17.87
C PRO A 226 -10.41 -19.37 17.64
N THR A 227 -9.79 -19.49 16.47
CA THR A 227 -8.89 -20.60 16.11
C THR A 227 -7.44 -20.29 16.45
N THR A 228 -6.74 -21.29 17.00
CA THR A 228 -5.30 -21.21 17.33
C THR A 228 -4.39 -21.71 16.18
N ASN A 229 -4.97 -22.31 15.14
CA ASN A 229 -4.27 -22.78 13.95
C ASN A 229 -3.99 -21.63 12.98
N ALA A 230 -2.72 -21.41 12.61
CA ALA A 230 -2.28 -20.28 11.81
C ALA A 230 -2.86 -20.26 10.38
N ASP A 231 -3.06 -21.43 9.77
CA ASP A 231 -3.58 -21.51 8.40
C ASP A 231 -5.08 -21.30 8.34
N GLU A 232 -5.83 -21.84 9.32
CA GLU A 232 -7.25 -21.56 9.49
C GLU A 232 -7.49 -20.10 9.87
N LYS A 233 -6.62 -19.52 10.70
CA LYS A 233 -6.65 -18.10 11.04
C LYS A 233 -6.49 -17.24 9.79
N LYS A 234 -5.45 -17.47 8.97
CA LYS A 234 -5.25 -16.73 7.71
C LYS A 234 -6.43 -16.89 6.76
N LYS A 235 -7.02 -18.09 6.68
CA LYS A 235 -8.22 -18.35 5.88
C LYS A 235 -9.43 -17.57 6.41
N LYS A 236 -9.64 -17.55 7.73
CA LYS A 236 -10.75 -16.85 8.38
C LYS A 236 -10.60 -15.32 8.33
N VAL A 237 -9.39 -14.77 8.53
CA VAL A 237 -9.08 -13.34 8.31
C VAL A 237 -9.44 -12.92 6.88
N ARG A 238 -9.08 -13.75 5.88
CA ARG A 238 -9.42 -13.53 4.47
C ARG A 238 -10.92 -13.60 4.21
N GLU A 239 -11.63 -14.49 4.89
CA GLU A 239 -13.08 -14.69 4.74
C GLU A 239 -13.91 -13.59 5.43
N ASP A 240 -13.45 -13.11 6.59
CA ASP A 240 -14.12 -12.11 7.42
C ASP A 240 -13.71 -10.66 7.06
N GLY A 241 -12.59 -10.48 6.35
CA GLY A 241 -12.10 -9.17 5.87
C GLY A 241 -11.50 -8.26 6.93
N ALA A 242 -11.24 -8.77 8.14
CA ALA A 242 -10.75 -8.02 9.29
C ALA A 242 -9.21 -8.02 9.36
N TYR A 243 -8.56 -7.09 8.66
CA TYR A 243 -7.11 -6.89 8.75
C TYR A 243 -6.80 -5.70 9.66
N TYR A 244 -5.87 -5.90 10.60
CA TYR A 244 -5.37 -4.79 11.41
C TYR A 244 -4.51 -3.84 10.56
N THR A 245 -4.67 -2.54 10.79
CA THR A 245 -3.99 -1.50 10.01
C THR A 245 -2.66 -1.15 10.65
N PRO A 246 -1.52 -1.28 9.95
CA PRO A 246 -0.24 -0.80 10.46
C PRO A 246 -0.28 0.68 10.85
N SER A 247 0.30 1.02 12.00
CA SER A 247 0.33 2.38 12.55
C SER A 247 0.89 3.41 11.57
N VAL A 248 1.94 3.05 10.84
CA VAL A 248 2.55 3.88 9.77
C VAL A 248 1.51 4.34 8.74
N LEU A 249 0.60 3.45 8.32
CA LEU A 249 -0.45 3.80 7.35
C LEU A 249 -1.54 4.67 7.99
N ALA A 250 -1.93 4.37 9.23
CA ALA A 250 -2.90 5.16 9.95
C ALA A 250 -2.41 6.59 10.15
N GLU A 251 -1.17 6.76 10.61
CA GLU A 251 -0.54 8.07 10.81
C GLU A 251 -0.35 8.81 9.48
N PHE A 252 0.07 8.11 8.41
CA PHE A 252 0.15 8.68 7.06
C PHE A 252 -1.18 9.31 6.63
N VAL A 253 -2.27 8.56 6.71
CA VAL A 253 -3.62 9.04 6.33
C VAL A 253 -4.08 10.18 7.26
N VAL A 254 -3.94 10.02 8.57
CA VAL A 254 -4.32 11.04 9.56
C VAL A 254 -3.55 12.34 9.33
N SER A 255 -2.26 12.26 8.99
CA SER A 255 -1.43 13.45 8.75
C SER A 255 -1.92 14.33 7.59
N ARG A 256 -2.58 13.73 6.59
CA ARG A 256 -3.11 14.43 5.41
C ARG A 256 -4.45 15.11 5.65
N VAL A 257 -5.27 14.55 6.54
CA VAL A 257 -6.61 15.08 6.79
C VAL A 257 -6.70 15.96 8.03
N LEU A 258 -5.85 15.72 9.03
CA LEU A 258 -5.66 16.58 10.20
C LEU A 258 -4.45 17.50 10.00
N THR A 259 -4.54 18.37 9.00
CA THR A 259 -3.55 19.44 8.79
C THR A 259 -3.65 20.48 9.91
N PRO A 260 -2.62 21.33 10.10
CA PRO A 260 -2.66 22.41 11.10
C PRO A 260 -3.91 23.30 10.98
N ASP A 261 -4.36 23.62 9.76
CA ASP A 261 -5.57 24.42 9.51
C ASP A 261 -6.86 23.72 9.92
N VAL A 262 -6.91 22.39 9.76
CA VAL A 262 -8.06 21.58 10.19
C VAL A 262 -8.06 21.48 11.71
N LEU A 263 -6.90 21.18 12.32
CA LEU A 263 -6.72 21.08 13.77
C LEU A 263 -7.05 22.40 14.50
N ALA A 264 -6.73 23.54 13.89
CA ALA A 264 -7.06 24.87 14.43
C ALA A 264 -8.56 25.08 14.68
N LYS A 265 -9.41 24.33 13.96
CA LYS A 265 -10.88 24.39 14.06
C LYS A 265 -11.47 23.42 15.09
N ASN A 266 -10.64 22.71 15.85
CA ASN A 266 -11.07 21.67 16.81
C ASN A 266 -12.01 20.63 16.17
N PRO A 267 -11.55 19.92 15.12
CA PRO A 267 -12.39 19.07 14.30
C PRO A 267 -12.91 17.87 15.09
N ARG A 268 -14.13 17.43 14.80
CA ARG A 268 -14.63 16.10 15.21
C ARG A 268 -14.27 15.06 14.15
N VAL A 269 -13.66 13.97 14.61
CA VAL A 269 -13.13 12.87 13.80
C VAL A 269 -13.97 11.61 14.04
N LEU A 270 -14.39 10.95 12.97
CA LEU A 270 -15.11 9.67 13.00
C LEU A 270 -14.35 8.58 12.25
N ASP A 271 -14.28 7.39 12.84
CA ASP A 271 -13.95 6.16 12.12
C ASP A 271 -15.19 5.23 12.06
N PRO A 272 -15.76 4.97 10.87
CA PRO A 272 -17.01 4.21 10.73
C PRO A 272 -16.84 2.69 10.81
N ALA A 273 -15.60 2.20 10.88
CA ALA A 273 -15.25 0.78 11.03
C ALA A 273 -13.98 0.65 11.88
N CYS A 274 -14.05 1.16 13.11
CA CYS A 274 -12.85 1.51 13.88
C CYS A 274 -12.02 0.32 14.37
N GLY A 275 -12.56 -0.91 14.40
CA GLY A 275 -11.82 -2.10 14.78
C GLY A 275 -11.22 -1.97 16.18
N SER A 276 -9.89 -2.06 16.28
CA SER A 276 -9.14 -1.85 17.53
C SER A 276 -8.84 -0.37 17.85
N GLY A 277 -9.21 0.56 16.96
CA GLY A 277 -9.20 1.99 17.25
C GLY A 277 -7.95 2.75 16.81
N ILE A 278 -7.05 2.15 16.03
CA ILE A 278 -5.75 2.78 15.68
C ILE A 278 -5.88 4.18 15.05
N PHE A 279 -6.84 4.38 14.14
CA PHE A 279 -7.09 5.69 13.54
C PHE A 279 -7.57 6.73 14.56
N LEU A 280 -8.43 6.32 15.49
CA LEU A 280 -8.95 7.20 16.53
C LEU A 280 -7.88 7.56 17.56
N VAL A 281 -7.02 6.58 17.89
CA VAL A 281 -5.85 6.79 18.76
C VAL A 281 -4.87 7.77 18.11
N GLU A 282 -4.51 7.58 16.85
CA GLU A 282 -3.59 8.49 16.16
C GLU A 282 -4.20 9.88 15.92
N ALA A 283 -5.50 9.97 15.63
CA ALA A 283 -6.21 11.23 15.58
C ALA A 283 -6.19 11.95 16.93
N PHE A 284 -6.50 11.25 18.02
CA PHE A 284 -6.45 11.79 19.39
C PHE A 284 -5.05 12.31 19.74
N ARG A 285 -4.00 11.50 19.51
CA ARG A 285 -2.61 11.89 19.78
C ARG A 285 -2.22 13.14 18.99
N ARG A 286 -2.60 13.22 17.71
CA ARG A 286 -2.29 14.38 16.87
C ARG A 286 -2.99 15.65 17.35
N ILE A 287 -4.25 15.56 17.77
CA ILE A 287 -4.99 16.68 18.37
C ILE A 287 -4.32 17.12 19.68
N VAL A 288 -4.01 16.19 20.59
CA VAL A 288 -3.36 16.50 21.87
C VAL A 288 -2.02 17.18 21.65
N ARG A 289 -1.18 16.69 20.73
CA ARG A 289 0.12 17.31 20.43
C ARG A 289 -0.01 18.71 19.85
N TYR A 290 -0.98 18.92 18.96
CA TYR A 290 -1.25 20.24 18.41
C TYR A 290 -1.65 21.22 19.53
N GLN A 291 -2.52 20.80 20.45
CA GLN A 291 -2.91 21.62 21.60
C GLN A 291 -1.74 21.85 22.56
N TRP A 292 -0.93 20.83 22.84
CA TRP A 292 0.26 20.96 23.68
C TRP A 292 1.21 22.01 23.08
N HIS A 293 1.54 21.89 21.79
CA HIS A 293 2.40 22.84 21.09
C HIS A 293 1.81 24.27 21.12
N LYS A 294 0.49 24.40 20.89
CA LYS A 294 -0.22 25.68 20.93
C LYS A 294 -0.20 26.33 22.33
N LEU A 295 -0.43 25.54 23.38
CA LEU A 295 -0.50 26.00 24.76
C LEU A 295 0.88 26.11 25.44
N LYS A 296 1.92 25.51 24.84
CA LYS A 296 3.28 25.40 25.39
C LYS A 296 3.34 24.74 26.78
N ARG A 297 2.36 23.88 27.10
CA ARG A 297 2.31 23.07 28.33
C ARG A 297 1.60 21.73 28.10
N PRO A 298 1.83 20.73 28.95
CA PRO A 298 1.01 19.52 28.99
C PRO A 298 -0.48 19.86 29.21
N LEU A 299 -1.35 19.03 28.66
CA LEU A 299 -2.80 19.14 28.85
C LEU A 299 -3.20 18.56 30.20
N THR A 300 -4.25 19.12 30.80
CA THR A 300 -4.84 18.60 32.04
C THR A 300 -5.73 17.39 31.77
N PHE A 301 -6.07 16.66 32.83
CA PHE A 301 -7.02 15.52 32.75
C PHE A 301 -8.36 15.91 32.11
N ASP A 302 -8.90 17.09 32.46
CA ASP A 302 -10.17 17.57 31.92
C ASP A 302 -10.06 17.98 30.45
N GLU A 303 -8.96 18.62 30.04
CA GLU A 303 -8.72 18.97 28.63
C GLU A 303 -8.62 17.72 27.74
N LEU A 304 -7.95 16.66 28.22
CA LEU A 304 -7.89 15.39 27.50
C LEU A 304 -9.25 14.70 27.41
N LYS A 305 -10.04 14.71 28.49
CA LYS A 305 -11.43 14.21 28.49
C LYS A 305 -12.30 14.99 27.51
N ASP A 306 -12.15 16.31 27.44
CA ASP A 306 -12.90 17.16 26.52
C ASP A 306 -12.56 16.86 25.06
N ILE A 307 -11.30 16.59 24.73
CA ILE A 307 -10.91 16.13 23.40
C ILE A 307 -11.57 14.79 23.09
N LEU A 308 -11.45 13.78 23.97
CA LEU A 308 -12.10 12.47 23.78
C LEU A 308 -13.60 12.62 23.57
N LYS A 309 -14.27 13.39 24.43
CA LYS A 309 -15.70 13.62 24.38
C LYS A 309 -16.09 14.30 23.08
N ASN A 310 -15.50 15.44 22.75
CA ASN A 310 -16.06 16.33 21.72
C ASN A 310 -15.55 16.02 20.31
N GLN A 311 -14.35 15.43 20.21
CA GLN A 311 -13.63 15.30 18.94
C GLN A 311 -13.43 13.86 18.47
N ILE A 312 -13.64 12.84 19.31
CA ILE A 312 -13.43 11.44 18.92
C ILE A 312 -14.76 10.68 18.86
N ALA A 313 -15.01 10.06 17.71
CA ALA A 313 -16.16 9.20 17.47
C ALA A 313 -15.74 7.93 16.70
N GLY A 314 -16.32 6.78 17.03
CA GLY A 314 -16.08 5.52 16.33
C GLY A 314 -17.32 4.66 16.22
N ILE A 315 -17.47 3.91 15.13
CA ILE A 315 -18.50 2.87 14.98
C ILE A 315 -17.79 1.54 14.75
N GLU A 316 -18.22 0.51 15.46
CA GLU A 316 -17.71 -0.85 15.30
C GLU A 316 -18.86 -1.83 15.55
N ALA A 317 -19.04 -2.81 14.67
CA ALA A 317 -20.15 -3.75 14.79
C ALA A 317 -19.87 -4.85 15.82
N ASN A 318 -18.61 -5.20 16.03
CA ASN A 318 -18.18 -6.17 17.03
C ASN A 318 -17.97 -5.50 18.41
N GLU A 319 -18.75 -5.92 19.41
CA GLU A 319 -18.68 -5.29 20.74
C GLU A 319 -17.31 -5.47 21.45
N GLU A 320 -16.60 -6.56 21.21
CA GLU A 320 -15.27 -6.79 21.79
C GLU A 320 -14.24 -5.84 21.18
N ALA A 321 -14.29 -5.62 19.86
CA ALA A 321 -13.44 -4.67 19.15
C ALA A 321 -13.71 -3.23 19.62
N ALA A 322 -15.00 -2.87 19.76
CA ALA A 322 -15.40 -1.58 20.31
C ALA A 322 -14.83 -1.32 21.72
N ARG A 323 -14.86 -2.35 22.60
CA ARG A 323 -14.25 -2.28 23.94
C ARG A 323 -12.74 -2.06 23.89
N ILE A 324 -12.06 -2.65 22.91
CA ILE A 324 -10.61 -2.51 22.75
C ILE A 324 -10.22 -1.17 22.15
N THR A 325 -11.06 -0.61 21.29
CA THR A 325 -10.94 0.80 20.89
C THR A 325 -11.02 1.72 22.11
N ALA A 326 -12.01 1.53 22.99
CA ALA A 326 -12.12 2.30 24.22
C ALA A 326 -10.87 2.14 25.11
N PHE A 327 -10.38 0.91 25.27
CA PHE A 327 -9.15 0.63 26.00
C PHE A 327 -7.93 1.35 25.44
N SER A 328 -7.74 1.28 24.13
CA SER A 328 -6.60 1.90 23.44
C SER A 328 -6.64 3.42 23.58
N LEU A 329 -7.83 4.03 23.57
CA LEU A 329 -8.02 5.46 23.84
C LEU A 329 -7.71 5.83 25.30
N TYR A 330 -8.07 5.01 26.29
CA TYR A 330 -7.68 5.26 27.67
C TYR A 330 -6.17 5.21 27.86
N LEU A 331 -5.50 4.22 27.27
CA LEU A 331 -4.04 4.14 27.34
C LEU A 331 -3.37 5.33 26.65
N ALA A 332 -3.86 5.73 25.48
CA ALA A 332 -3.39 6.92 24.79
C ALA A 332 -3.60 8.20 25.64
N MET A 333 -4.71 8.31 26.36
CA MET A 333 -4.98 9.43 27.27
C MET A 333 -4.05 9.42 28.49
N LEU A 334 -3.92 8.28 29.17
CA LEU A 334 -3.09 8.12 30.37
C LEU A 334 -1.61 8.30 30.07
N HIS A 335 -1.18 8.00 28.83
CA HIS A 335 0.19 8.22 28.39
C HIS A 335 0.62 9.69 28.47
N TYR A 336 -0.30 10.64 28.23
CA TYR A 336 -0.03 12.09 28.29
C TYR A 336 -0.15 12.70 29.69
N LEU A 337 -0.38 11.88 30.71
CA LEU A 337 -0.52 12.32 32.09
C LEU A 337 0.64 11.80 32.94
N ASP A 338 1.16 12.67 33.79
CA ASP A 338 2.15 12.28 34.80
C ASP A 338 1.48 11.43 35.89
N PRO A 339 2.12 10.33 36.36
CA PRO A 339 1.51 9.45 37.35
C PRO A 339 1.00 10.12 38.64
N PRO A 340 1.72 11.09 39.25
CA PRO A 340 1.21 11.80 40.43
C PRO A 340 -0.11 12.55 40.16
N ALA A 341 -0.27 13.09 38.94
CA ALA A 341 -1.52 13.75 38.56
C ALA A 341 -2.67 12.73 38.47
N ILE A 342 -2.42 11.51 37.98
CA ILE A 342 -3.44 10.46 37.90
C ILE A 342 -3.91 10.04 39.29
N ASP A 343 -2.99 9.79 40.23
CA ASP A 343 -3.32 9.44 41.62
C ASP A 343 -4.10 10.57 42.33
N GLN A 344 -3.70 11.82 42.12
CA GLN A 344 -4.46 12.98 42.63
C GLN A 344 -5.89 13.02 42.07
N GLN A 345 -6.06 12.80 40.76
CA GLN A 345 -7.38 12.78 40.13
C GLN A 345 -8.27 11.67 40.69
N ILE A 346 -7.73 10.46 40.87
CA ILE A 346 -8.46 9.34 41.49
C ILE A 346 -8.85 9.67 42.93
N LYS A 347 -7.93 10.26 43.72
CA LYS A 347 -8.20 10.71 45.10
C LYS A 347 -9.27 11.80 45.16
N MET A 348 -9.33 12.67 44.15
CA MET A 348 -10.38 13.69 43.99
C MET A 348 -11.72 13.09 43.50
N GLY A 349 -11.78 11.78 43.27
CA GLY A 349 -12.98 11.07 42.83
C GLY A 349 -13.24 11.13 41.32
N ASN A 350 -12.30 11.67 40.54
CA ASN A 350 -12.40 11.69 39.09
C ASN A 350 -12.15 10.30 38.52
N LYS A 351 -13.02 9.90 37.58
CA LYS A 351 -13.00 8.58 36.94
C LYS A 351 -12.77 8.73 35.44
N LEU A 352 -12.34 7.64 34.79
CA LEU A 352 -12.39 7.59 33.34
C LEU A 352 -13.86 7.67 32.89
N PRO A 353 -14.16 8.36 31.77
CA PRO A 353 -15.51 8.41 31.23
C PRO A 353 -15.91 7.07 30.60
N ASN A 354 -17.20 6.72 30.53
CA ASN A 354 -17.63 5.60 29.69
C ASN A 354 -17.66 6.05 28.22
N LEU A 355 -16.83 5.43 27.38
CA LEU A 355 -16.72 5.68 25.96
C LEU A 355 -17.71 4.83 25.13
N ILE A 356 -18.09 3.63 25.58
CA ILE A 356 -19.01 2.77 24.82
C ILE A 356 -20.43 3.35 24.85
N ALA A 357 -21.00 3.66 23.70
CA ALA A 357 -22.31 4.28 23.60
C ALA A 357 -23.41 3.37 24.18
N SER A 358 -24.21 3.95 25.09
CA SER A 358 -25.41 3.34 25.66
C SER A 358 -26.58 4.33 25.67
N THR A 359 -27.69 3.98 26.29
CA THR A 359 -28.83 4.87 26.56
C THR A 359 -28.71 5.63 27.89
N SER A 360 -27.60 5.47 28.61
CA SER A 360 -27.32 6.18 29.87
C SER A 360 -27.32 7.71 29.68
N ALA A 361 -27.96 8.43 30.60
CA ALA A 361 -27.96 9.90 30.63
C ALA A 361 -26.87 10.47 31.56
N SER A 362 -25.94 9.64 32.05
CA SER A 362 -24.89 10.06 32.97
C SER A 362 -23.94 11.06 32.31
N LYS A 363 -23.59 12.14 33.01
CA LYS A 363 -22.61 13.13 32.53
C LYS A 363 -21.20 12.56 32.32
N ASN A 364 -20.86 11.46 32.99
CA ASN A 364 -19.60 10.73 32.81
C ASN A 364 -19.67 9.68 31.69
N HIS A 365 -20.74 9.68 30.88
CA HIS A 365 -20.92 8.82 29.72
C HIS A 365 -20.72 9.66 28.47
N PHE A 366 -19.66 9.41 27.71
CA PHE A 366 -19.26 10.25 26.57
C PHE A 366 -19.77 9.72 25.23
N HIS A 367 -20.16 8.44 25.17
CA HIS A 367 -20.75 7.81 23.97
C HIS A 367 -19.88 7.97 22.71
N CYS A 368 -18.56 7.84 22.87
CA CYS A 368 -17.59 8.00 21.79
C CYS A 368 -17.62 6.84 20.80
N ILE A 369 -17.85 5.60 21.24
CA ILE A 369 -17.77 4.40 20.39
C ILE A 369 -19.13 3.69 20.34
N LEU A 370 -19.73 3.57 19.16
CA LEU A 370 -21.01 2.90 18.96
C LEU A 370 -20.81 1.43 18.55
N PRO A 371 -21.17 0.46 19.40
CA PRO A 371 -21.06 -0.98 19.10
C PRO A 371 -22.22 -1.46 18.21
N LYS A 372 -22.38 -0.88 17.00
CA LYS A 372 -23.45 -1.17 16.03
C LYS A 372 -22.95 -1.14 14.60
N ASN A 373 -23.80 -1.57 13.66
CA ASN A 373 -23.51 -1.49 12.24
C ASN A 373 -23.66 -0.05 11.73
N ALA A 374 -22.61 0.51 11.10
CA ALA A 374 -22.60 1.86 10.55
C ALA A 374 -23.70 2.14 9.50
N PHE A 375 -24.23 1.10 8.84
CA PHE A 375 -25.29 1.20 7.84
C PHE A 375 -26.70 1.09 8.41
N ASP A 376 -26.86 0.75 9.70
CA ASP A 376 -28.16 0.71 10.36
C ASP A 376 -28.58 2.11 10.85
N THR A 377 -28.98 2.96 9.90
CA THR A 377 -29.37 4.34 10.18
C THR A 377 -30.60 4.42 11.07
N LYS A 378 -31.51 3.43 11.03
CA LYS A 378 -32.70 3.41 11.88
C LYS A 378 -32.32 3.27 13.35
N VAL A 379 -31.36 2.39 13.65
CA VAL A 379 -30.83 2.24 15.02
C VAL A 379 -30.10 3.51 15.45
N ILE A 380 -29.27 4.09 14.59
CA ILE A 380 -28.54 5.33 14.90
C ILE A 380 -29.51 6.48 15.19
N ASP A 381 -30.54 6.65 14.36
CA ASP A 381 -31.52 7.74 14.48
C ASP A 381 -32.53 7.54 15.61
N SER A 382 -32.63 6.32 16.17
CA SER A 382 -33.56 6.00 17.26
C SER A 382 -33.21 6.67 18.60
N CYS A 383 -31.94 7.07 18.79
CA CYS A 383 -31.46 7.73 20.00
C CYS A 383 -30.90 9.11 19.64
N PRO A 384 -31.38 10.21 20.27
CA PRO A 384 -30.89 11.57 19.96
C PRO A 384 -29.37 11.72 20.12
N ILE A 385 -28.78 11.09 21.14
CA ILE A 385 -27.33 11.14 21.40
C ILE A 385 -26.56 10.44 20.27
N TRP A 386 -27.05 9.29 19.80
CA TRP A 386 -26.40 8.55 18.71
C TRP A 386 -26.56 9.28 17.38
N LYS A 387 -27.73 9.86 17.13
CA LYS A 387 -27.99 10.69 15.95
C LYS A 387 -27.05 11.90 15.88
N GLU A 388 -26.81 12.59 16.99
CA GLU A 388 -25.90 13.75 17.03
C GLU A 388 -24.45 13.36 16.72
N ARG A 389 -24.01 12.19 17.19
CA ARG A 389 -22.61 11.74 17.09
C ARG A 389 -22.28 10.89 15.86
N PHE A 390 -23.25 10.12 15.38
CA PHE A 390 -23.08 9.09 14.36
C PHE A 390 -24.15 9.18 13.25
N GLY A 391 -25.01 10.19 13.28
CA GLY A 391 -26.00 10.45 12.24
C GLY A 391 -25.39 11.09 11.00
N LYS A 392 -26.23 11.70 10.17
CA LYS A 392 -25.76 12.42 8.98
C LYS A 392 -25.11 13.75 9.35
N GLU A 393 -24.11 14.18 8.56
CA GLU A 393 -23.43 15.48 8.70
C GLU A 393 -22.95 15.78 10.13
N CYS A 394 -22.47 14.76 10.84
CA CYS A 394 -22.15 14.84 12.27
C CYS A 394 -20.68 15.20 12.55
N VAL A 395 -19.79 15.07 11.56
CA VAL A 395 -18.32 15.21 11.76
C VAL A 395 -17.65 16.06 10.69
N ASP A 396 -16.48 16.60 11.04
CA ASP A 396 -15.64 17.41 10.14
C ASP A 396 -14.64 16.54 9.37
N VAL A 397 -14.22 15.43 10.00
CA VAL A 397 -13.22 14.52 9.46
C VAL A 397 -13.68 13.06 9.57
N VAL A 398 -13.52 12.29 8.50
CA VAL A 398 -13.69 10.83 8.52
C VAL A 398 -12.35 10.16 8.23
N VAL A 399 -11.98 9.17 9.03
CA VAL A 399 -10.80 8.32 8.80
C VAL A 399 -11.17 6.85 8.87
N GLY A 400 -10.31 5.95 8.39
CA GLY A 400 -10.48 4.52 8.67
C GLY A 400 -9.98 3.58 7.59
N ASN A 401 -10.03 2.29 7.91
CA ASN A 401 -9.77 1.17 6.99
C ASN A 401 -10.97 0.23 6.99
N PRO A 402 -12.02 0.50 6.18
CA PRO A 402 -13.17 -0.38 6.07
C PRO A 402 -12.79 -1.77 5.52
N PRO A 403 -13.64 -2.79 5.73
CA PRO A 403 -13.44 -4.10 5.13
C PRO A 403 -13.39 -4.03 3.59
N TRP A 404 -12.54 -4.88 3.00
CA TRP A 404 -12.33 -4.95 1.55
C TRP A 404 -13.00 -6.19 0.95
N GLY A 405 -13.65 -6.02 -0.19
CA GLY A 405 -14.38 -7.07 -0.90
C GLY A 405 -15.75 -7.36 -0.31
N ALA A 406 -16.37 -8.43 -0.83
CA ALA A 406 -17.52 -9.06 -0.21
C ALA A 406 -17.05 -10.22 0.68
N PRO A 407 -17.79 -10.57 1.76
CA PRO A 407 -17.45 -11.70 2.60
C PRO A 407 -17.28 -13.00 1.80
N GLY A 408 -16.33 -13.85 2.21
CA GLY A 408 -16.10 -15.14 1.58
C GLY A 408 -17.30 -16.10 1.70
N THR A 409 -17.35 -17.14 0.86
CA THR A 409 -18.45 -18.12 0.91
C THR A 409 -18.56 -18.83 2.25
N ASN A 410 -17.44 -19.05 2.95
CA ASN A 410 -17.40 -19.69 4.27
C ASN A 410 -17.42 -18.69 5.45
N ALA A 411 -17.56 -17.39 5.18
CA ALA A 411 -17.72 -16.40 6.24
C ALA A 411 -18.89 -16.77 7.15
N ASP A 412 -18.79 -16.42 8.43
CA ASP A 412 -19.80 -16.74 9.41
C ASP A 412 -21.14 -16.02 9.14
N ARG A 413 -22.21 -16.50 9.79
CA ARG A 413 -23.56 -15.98 9.59
C ARG A 413 -23.69 -14.51 10.00
N GLU A 414 -23.02 -14.10 11.06
CA GLU A 414 -23.09 -12.72 11.57
C GLU A 414 -22.44 -11.76 10.57
N THR A 415 -21.27 -12.11 10.04
CA THR A 415 -20.58 -11.36 8.98
C THR A 415 -21.44 -11.20 7.73
N LYS A 416 -22.13 -12.27 7.30
CA LYS A 416 -23.07 -12.21 6.17
C LYS A 416 -24.26 -11.30 6.45
N THR A 417 -24.89 -11.40 7.62
CA THR A 417 -26.00 -10.54 8.00
C THR A 417 -25.58 -9.05 8.10
N ARG A 418 -24.40 -8.75 8.65
CA ARG A 418 -23.87 -7.38 8.67
C ARG A 418 -23.69 -6.82 7.26
N HIS A 419 -23.24 -7.66 6.33
CA HIS A 419 -23.08 -7.29 4.93
C HIS A 419 -24.42 -7.09 4.21
N GLU A 420 -25.44 -7.90 4.51
CA GLU A 420 -26.80 -7.74 3.96
C GLU A 420 -27.39 -6.37 4.32
N ILE A 421 -27.26 -5.93 5.58
CA ILE A 421 -27.70 -4.60 6.04
C ILE A 421 -27.04 -3.48 5.21
N GLN A 422 -25.73 -3.61 4.92
CA GLN A 422 -25.00 -2.67 4.07
C GLN A 422 -25.57 -2.64 2.64
N LEU A 423 -25.84 -3.81 2.05
CA LEU A 423 -26.40 -3.91 0.69
C LEU A 423 -27.79 -3.29 0.61
N ASP A 424 -28.63 -3.56 1.61
CA ASP A 424 -29.98 -3.00 1.71
C ASP A 424 -29.92 -1.48 1.86
N TRP A 425 -29.03 -0.95 2.69
CA TRP A 425 -28.82 0.50 2.80
C TRP A 425 -28.40 1.12 1.46
N CYS A 426 -27.45 0.51 0.75
CA CYS A 426 -27.01 0.98 -0.56
C CYS A 426 -28.17 1.00 -1.56
N LYS A 427 -28.97 -0.06 -1.59
CA LYS A 427 -30.14 -0.19 -2.48
C LYS A 427 -31.21 0.85 -2.16
N SER A 428 -31.60 0.98 -0.88
CA SER A 428 -32.62 1.93 -0.43
C SER A 428 -32.22 3.39 -0.66
N ASN A 429 -30.93 3.71 -0.58
CA ASN A 429 -30.41 5.06 -0.80
C ASN A 429 -29.95 5.30 -2.25
N LYS A 430 -30.21 4.37 -3.18
CA LYS A 430 -29.82 4.45 -4.60
C LYS A 430 -28.32 4.69 -4.80
N LYS A 431 -27.48 4.12 -3.94
CA LYS A 431 -26.02 4.20 -3.96
C LYS A 431 -25.46 2.92 -4.61
N PRO A 432 -25.12 2.95 -5.91
CA PRO A 432 -24.63 1.75 -6.59
C PRO A 432 -23.25 1.36 -6.05
N ILE A 433 -23.01 0.06 -5.99
CA ILE A 433 -21.71 -0.55 -5.70
C ILE A 433 -21.55 -1.78 -6.62
N GLY A 434 -20.32 -2.07 -7.06
CA GLY A 434 -20.01 -3.25 -7.84
C GLY A 434 -19.41 -4.38 -7.02
N ASP A 435 -19.60 -5.62 -7.47
CA ASP A 435 -19.15 -6.86 -6.79
C ASP A 435 -19.52 -6.96 -5.30
N LYS A 436 -20.55 -6.22 -4.85
CA LYS A 436 -20.89 -6.08 -3.42
C LYS A 436 -19.69 -5.58 -2.58
N GLU A 437 -18.82 -4.75 -3.15
CA GLU A 437 -17.58 -4.27 -2.55
C GLU A 437 -17.83 -3.34 -1.34
N SER A 438 -17.46 -3.76 -0.13
CA SER A 438 -17.67 -2.96 1.08
C SER A 438 -16.91 -1.63 1.07
N SER A 439 -15.71 -1.56 0.50
CA SER A 439 -14.98 -0.29 0.36
C SER A 439 -15.80 0.78 -0.36
N GLN A 440 -16.55 0.42 -1.40
CA GLN A 440 -17.40 1.37 -2.14
C GLN A 440 -18.60 1.83 -1.30
N ALA A 441 -19.19 0.94 -0.51
CA ALA A 441 -20.30 1.29 0.39
C ALA A 441 -19.86 2.25 1.49
N PHE A 442 -18.69 2.01 2.10
CA PHE A 442 -18.14 2.89 3.12
C PHE A 442 -17.73 4.26 2.57
N LEU A 443 -17.27 4.36 1.32
CA LEU A 443 -17.02 5.67 0.68
C LEU A 443 -18.32 6.49 0.51
N TRP A 444 -19.44 5.84 0.21
CA TRP A 444 -20.76 6.51 0.23
C TRP A 444 -21.17 6.93 1.64
N ARG A 445 -20.95 6.05 2.61
CA ARG A 445 -21.35 6.30 3.99
C ARG A 445 -20.48 7.40 4.64
N ALA A 446 -19.20 7.50 4.28
CA ALA A 446 -18.33 8.60 4.68
C ALA A 446 -18.88 9.96 4.25
N LEU A 447 -19.37 10.10 3.01
CA LEU A 447 -20.03 11.34 2.56
C LEU A 447 -21.31 11.66 3.35
N ASP A 448 -22.04 10.65 3.81
CA ASP A 448 -23.25 10.83 4.62
C ASP A 448 -22.90 11.34 6.03
N PHE A 449 -21.75 10.95 6.59
CA PHE A 449 -21.28 11.41 7.90
C PHE A 449 -20.66 12.81 7.89
N LEU A 450 -19.96 13.17 6.81
CA LEU A 450 -19.24 14.44 6.71
C LEU A 450 -20.20 15.62 6.59
N LYS A 451 -19.93 16.68 7.36
CA LYS A 451 -20.50 18.01 7.08
C LYS A 451 -20.08 18.51 5.71
N GLN A 452 -20.77 19.54 5.21
CA GLN A 452 -20.39 20.24 3.98
C GLN A 452 -18.92 20.69 4.04
N ASP A 453 -18.15 20.39 3.00
CA ASP A 453 -16.70 20.65 2.89
C ASP A 453 -15.81 19.90 3.93
N GLY A 454 -16.38 18.96 4.69
CA GLY A 454 -15.63 18.05 5.55
C GLY A 454 -14.70 17.13 4.74
N ILE A 455 -13.63 16.63 5.37
CA ILE A 455 -12.57 15.87 4.71
C ILE A 455 -12.53 14.40 5.17
N ALA A 456 -12.31 13.47 4.25
CA ALA A 456 -12.08 12.06 4.56
C ALA A 456 -10.71 11.60 4.11
N GLY A 457 -10.13 10.67 4.87
CA GLY A 457 -8.90 9.95 4.56
C GLY A 457 -9.10 8.46 4.83
N MET A 458 -9.18 7.62 3.81
CA MET A 458 -9.54 6.21 3.98
C MET A 458 -8.59 5.27 3.24
N LEU A 459 -8.30 4.11 3.85
CA LEU A 459 -7.67 2.99 3.17
C LEU A 459 -8.73 2.10 2.54
N VAL A 460 -8.66 1.88 1.23
CA VAL A 460 -9.66 1.13 0.49
C VAL A 460 -9.04 0.13 -0.48
N SER A 461 -9.81 -0.89 -0.87
CA SER A 461 -9.45 -1.77 -1.97
C SER A 461 -9.12 -0.98 -3.25
N ALA A 462 -8.01 -1.33 -3.92
CA ALA A 462 -7.67 -0.74 -5.22
C ALA A 462 -8.75 -0.99 -6.28
N GLY A 463 -9.61 -2.00 -6.07
CA GLY A 463 -10.76 -2.25 -6.93
C GLY A 463 -11.71 -1.06 -7.06
N VAL A 464 -11.75 -0.14 -6.09
CA VAL A 464 -12.53 1.12 -6.18
C VAL A 464 -12.19 1.90 -7.45
N MET A 465 -10.90 2.06 -7.76
CA MET A 465 -10.42 2.82 -8.92
C MET A 465 -10.14 1.94 -10.15
N PHE A 466 -9.70 0.69 -9.96
CA PHE A 466 -9.16 -0.13 -11.05
C PHE A 466 -10.18 -1.09 -11.69
N LYS A 467 -11.21 -1.55 -10.95
CA LYS A 467 -12.18 -2.50 -11.52
C LYS A 467 -12.99 -1.83 -12.64
N HIS A 468 -13.16 -2.53 -13.74
CA HIS A 468 -13.87 -2.03 -14.92
C HIS A 468 -15.26 -2.66 -15.09
N ASN A 469 -15.78 -3.45 -14.15
CA ASN A 469 -17.14 -3.97 -14.29
C ASN A 469 -18.17 -2.82 -14.29
N PRO A 470 -19.26 -2.90 -15.08
CA PRO A 470 -20.21 -1.79 -15.22
C PRO A 470 -20.77 -1.26 -13.90
N PRO A 471 -21.17 -2.10 -12.92
CA PRO A 471 -21.63 -1.59 -11.62
C PRO A 471 -20.59 -0.74 -10.88
N THR A 472 -19.31 -1.09 -10.95
CA THR A 472 -18.22 -0.31 -10.35
C THR A 472 -17.94 0.99 -11.11
N GLN A 473 -18.09 0.99 -12.44
CA GLN A 473 -18.02 2.23 -13.23
C GLN A 473 -19.14 3.20 -12.83
N THR A 474 -20.39 2.71 -12.74
CA THR A 474 -21.53 3.52 -12.28
C THR A 474 -21.34 4.02 -10.85
N PHE A 475 -20.72 3.22 -9.96
CA PHE A 475 -20.30 3.69 -8.63
C PHE A 475 -19.37 4.90 -8.75
N ARG A 476 -18.27 4.81 -9.50
CA ARG A 476 -17.29 5.90 -9.62
C ARG A 476 -17.92 7.17 -10.19
N GLU A 477 -18.63 7.05 -11.30
CA GLU A 477 -19.32 8.17 -11.96
C GLU A 477 -20.27 8.91 -11.01
N LYS A 478 -21.03 8.17 -10.19
CA LYS A 478 -21.96 8.79 -9.24
C LYS A 478 -21.27 9.32 -8.00
N TRP A 479 -20.31 8.58 -7.45
CA TRP A 479 -19.61 8.96 -6.22
C TRP A 479 -18.79 10.23 -6.42
N MET A 480 -18.05 10.32 -7.53
CA MET A 480 -17.22 11.49 -7.86
C MET A 480 -18.04 12.77 -8.14
N LYS A 481 -19.34 12.66 -8.46
CA LYS A 481 -20.23 13.83 -8.54
C LYS A 481 -20.53 14.46 -7.17
N HIS A 482 -20.36 13.71 -6.09
CA HIS A 482 -20.67 14.13 -4.72
C HIS A 482 -19.42 14.39 -3.87
N CYS A 483 -18.22 14.22 -4.43
CA CYS A 483 -16.99 14.44 -3.69
C CYS A 483 -15.92 15.12 -4.53
N SER A 484 -14.98 15.78 -3.85
CA SER A 484 -13.78 16.34 -4.46
C SER A 484 -12.57 15.55 -3.98
N ILE A 485 -11.96 14.75 -4.84
CA ILE A 485 -10.74 14.02 -4.53
C ILE A 485 -9.56 15.00 -4.53
N HIS A 486 -8.64 14.87 -3.56
CA HIS A 486 -7.45 15.70 -3.50
C HIS A 486 -6.19 14.88 -3.67
N GLU A 487 -6.13 13.72 -3.01
CA GLU A 487 -4.95 12.87 -3.04
C GLU A 487 -5.35 11.40 -3.15
N VAL A 488 -4.58 10.65 -3.92
CA VAL A 488 -4.72 9.21 -4.09
C VAL A 488 -3.32 8.60 -4.07
N PHE A 489 -3.03 7.79 -3.06
CA PHE A 489 -1.77 7.05 -2.97
C PHE A 489 -2.00 5.57 -3.22
N ASN A 490 -1.31 5.05 -4.23
CA ASN A 490 -1.38 3.65 -4.62
C ASN A 490 -0.25 2.84 -3.98
N PHE A 491 -0.61 1.98 -3.03
CA PHE A 491 0.32 1.10 -2.32
C PHE A 491 0.34 -0.32 -2.89
N SER A 492 -0.32 -0.56 -4.03
CA SER A 492 -0.48 -1.92 -4.59
C SER A 492 0.85 -2.64 -4.83
N HIS A 493 1.91 -1.95 -5.28
CA HIS A 493 3.22 -2.58 -5.52
C HIS A 493 3.92 -2.94 -4.20
N VAL A 494 3.77 -2.14 -3.15
CA VAL A 494 4.40 -2.35 -1.83
C VAL A 494 3.51 -3.09 -0.81
N ARG A 495 2.33 -3.56 -1.20
CA ARG A 495 1.29 -4.08 -0.28
C ARG A 495 1.77 -5.16 0.70
N GLN A 496 2.69 -6.04 0.28
CA GLN A 496 3.22 -7.12 1.11
C GLN A 496 4.10 -6.62 2.27
N PHE A 497 4.65 -5.40 2.16
CA PHE A 497 5.37 -4.74 3.23
C PHE A 497 4.45 -4.46 4.43
N PHE A 498 3.23 -3.99 4.15
CA PHE A 498 2.27 -3.59 5.18
C PHE A 498 1.46 -4.75 5.73
N PHE A 499 0.93 -5.60 4.86
CA PHE A 499 0.01 -6.67 5.26
C PHE A 499 0.64 -8.04 4.99
N LYS A 500 1.40 -8.55 5.97
CA LYS A 500 2.03 -9.88 5.89
C LYS A 500 0.95 -10.97 5.84
N GLY A 501 0.67 -11.49 4.64
CA GLY A 501 -0.30 -12.56 4.41
C GLY A 501 -1.60 -12.12 3.70
N ALA A 502 -1.84 -10.81 3.55
CA ALA A 502 -2.88 -10.28 2.68
C ALA A 502 -2.29 -9.98 1.30
N VAL A 503 -2.96 -10.45 0.23
CA VAL A 503 -2.50 -10.22 -1.16
C VAL A 503 -3.24 -9.05 -1.80
N SER A 504 -4.25 -8.51 -1.12
CA SER A 504 -5.16 -7.50 -1.66
C SER A 504 -4.45 -6.16 -1.94
N PRO A 505 -4.50 -5.63 -3.17
CA PRO A 505 -4.02 -4.29 -3.49
C PRO A 505 -4.95 -3.22 -2.89
N PHE A 506 -4.37 -2.14 -2.39
CA PHE A 506 -5.10 -1.08 -1.69
C PHE A 506 -4.56 0.32 -2.03
N LEU A 507 -5.38 1.33 -1.74
CA LEU A 507 -5.12 2.75 -1.94
C LEU A 507 -5.39 3.52 -0.64
N ALA A 508 -4.69 4.63 -0.43
CA ALA A 508 -5.15 5.69 0.47
C ALA A 508 -5.84 6.77 -0.36
N LEU A 509 -7.07 7.12 -0.01
CA LEU A 509 -7.87 8.15 -0.67
C LEU A 509 -8.15 9.31 0.28
N CYS A 510 -7.86 10.53 -0.15
CA CYS A 510 -8.25 11.76 0.54
C CYS A 510 -9.22 12.57 -0.33
N PHE A 511 -10.41 12.86 0.21
CA PHE A 511 -11.47 13.56 -0.53
C PHE A 511 -12.31 14.44 0.40
N ARG A 512 -13.06 15.40 -0.16
CA ARG A 512 -14.00 16.24 0.58
C ARG A 512 -15.45 15.98 0.20
N ASN A 513 -16.36 16.20 1.14
CA ASN A 513 -17.79 16.26 0.90
C ASN A 513 -18.17 17.59 0.25
N LYS A 514 -17.82 17.71 -1.03
CA LYS A 514 -18.07 18.89 -1.86
C LYS A 514 -18.10 18.43 -3.31
N THR A 515 -18.90 19.07 -4.14
CA THR A 515 -18.85 18.83 -5.58
C THR A 515 -17.46 19.13 -6.13
N TRP A 516 -17.01 18.29 -7.05
CA TRP A 516 -15.76 18.48 -7.78
C TRP A 516 -15.66 19.90 -8.36
N ASN A 517 -14.48 20.52 -8.27
CA ASN A 517 -14.25 21.92 -8.64
C ASN A 517 -13.06 22.13 -9.58
N ASP A 518 -12.75 21.18 -10.46
CA ASP A 518 -11.67 21.24 -11.46
C ASP A 518 -10.27 21.51 -10.88
N LYS A 519 -10.04 21.12 -9.62
CA LYS A 519 -8.71 21.17 -9.01
C LYS A 519 -7.90 19.91 -9.32
N SER A 520 -6.59 20.04 -9.37
CA SER A 520 -5.69 18.91 -9.59
C SER A 520 -5.79 17.84 -8.50
N VAL A 521 -5.81 16.56 -8.88
CA VAL A 521 -5.59 15.43 -7.96
C VAL A 521 -4.12 15.07 -7.90
N LEU A 522 -3.54 14.99 -6.71
CA LEU A 522 -2.23 14.38 -6.52
C LEU A 522 -2.39 12.85 -6.51
N TYR A 523 -1.84 12.18 -7.52
CA TYR A 523 -1.75 10.73 -7.60
C TYR A 523 -0.30 10.28 -7.35
N GLY A 524 -0.05 9.48 -6.33
CA GLY A 524 1.27 8.94 -6.01
C GLY A 524 1.31 7.42 -6.06
N SER A 525 2.35 6.84 -6.64
CA SER A 525 2.49 5.39 -6.76
C SER A 525 3.71 4.85 -6.02
N ALA A 526 3.51 4.14 -4.91
CA ALA A 526 4.61 3.55 -4.15
C ALA A 526 5.23 2.37 -4.92
N LYS A 527 6.56 2.31 -4.97
CA LYS A 527 7.34 1.24 -5.64
C LYS A 527 8.18 0.46 -4.63
N GLN A 528 8.35 -0.84 -4.86
CA GLN A 528 9.33 -1.61 -4.11
C GLN A 528 10.75 -1.17 -4.52
N THR A 529 11.64 -0.97 -3.55
CA THR A 529 13.03 -0.54 -3.77
C THR A 529 13.95 -1.29 -2.81
N ILE A 530 15.24 -1.47 -3.13
CA ILE A 530 16.22 -2.19 -2.30
C ILE A 530 16.28 -1.63 -0.86
N THR A 531 16.04 -0.34 -0.68
CA THR A 531 16.02 0.34 0.63
C THR A 531 14.82 -0.10 1.50
N LEU A 532 13.69 -0.53 0.92
CA LEU A 532 12.58 -1.11 1.68
C LEU A 532 13.01 -2.36 2.47
N ASP A 533 13.85 -3.20 1.89
CA ASP A 533 14.21 -4.50 2.46
C ASP A 533 15.18 -4.37 3.65
N LYS A 534 16.11 -3.41 3.56
CA LYS A 534 17.10 -3.14 4.62
C LYS A 534 16.62 -2.17 5.71
N ASN A 535 15.87 -1.12 5.34
CA ASN A 535 15.55 -0.01 6.25
C ASN A 535 14.06 0.11 6.59
N GLN A 536 13.21 -0.75 6.02
CA GLN A 536 11.75 -0.74 6.23
C GLN A 536 11.10 0.62 5.90
N VAL A 537 11.51 1.25 4.79
CA VAL A 537 10.99 2.56 4.33
C VAL A 537 10.42 2.48 2.93
N ILE A 538 9.21 2.98 2.73
CA ILE A 538 8.59 3.16 1.42
C ILE A 538 9.03 4.46 0.80
N ILE A 539 9.51 4.36 -0.44
CA ILE A 539 10.01 5.50 -1.21
C ILE A 539 9.04 5.79 -2.35
N PHE A 540 8.55 7.03 -2.39
CA PHE A 540 7.97 7.63 -3.59
C PHE A 540 9.07 8.39 -4.30
N SER A 541 9.35 8.10 -5.57
CA SER A 541 10.12 9.04 -6.37
C SER A 541 9.24 10.22 -6.75
N LYS A 542 9.82 11.41 -6.94
CA LYS A 542 9.10 12.53 -7.56
C LYS A 542 8.57 12.19 -8.97
N TYR A 543 9.18 11.24 -9.68
CA TYR A 543 8.66 10.72 -10.96
C TYR A 543 7.41 9.83 -10.80
N ASP A 544 7.17 9.29 -9.60
CA ASP A 544 5.99 8.49 -9.28
C ASP A 544 4.81 9.34 -8.74
N LEU A 545 4.96 10.68 -8.73
CA LEU A 545 3.93 11.63 -8.33
C LEU A 545 3.42 12.40 -9.56
N HIS A 546 2.10 12.44 -9.71
CA HIS A 546 1.42 13.09 -10.82
C HIS A 546 0.31 14.02 -10.31
N TYR A 547 0.21 15.21 -10.91
CA TYR A 547 -0.94 16.09 -10.73
C TYR A 547 -1.88 15.90 -11.93
N LEU A 548 -3.06 15.33 -11.67
CA LEU A 548 -4.08 15.06 -12.69
C LEU A 548 -5.02 16.26 -12.76
N HIS A 549 -5.00 17.00 -13.87
CA HIS A 549 -5.80 18.21 -14.08
C HIS A 549 -7.04 17.93 -14.93
N ASP A 550 -6.85 17.60 -16.21
CA ASP A 550 -7.91 17.47 -17.22
C ASP A 550 -8.25 16.01 -17.56
N GLU A 551 -7.88 15.08 -16.69
CA GLU A 551 -8.10 13.66 -16.93
C GLU A 551 -9.49 13.22 -16.46
N ASP A 552 -10.11 12.30 -17.19
CA ASP A 552 -11.35 11.66 -16.75
C ASP A 552 -11.07 10.70 -15.57
N LEU A 553 -11.18 11.23 -14.36
CA LEU A 553 -10.97 10.49 -13.11
C LEU A 553 -11.96 9.33 -12.94
N THR A 554 -13.08 9.30 -13.67
CA THR A 554 -14.04 8.18 -13.59
C THR A 554 -13.53 6.95 -14.34
N SER A 555 -12.60 7.14 -15.29
CA SER A 555 -12.00 6.09 -16.09
C SER A 555 -10.93 5.31 -15.31
N ASN A 556 -11.10 3.99 -15.23
CA ASN A 556 -10.08 3.11 -14.62
C ASN A 556 -8.75 3.15 -15.39
N ALA A 557 -8.78 3.50 -16.67
CA ALA A 557 -7.59 3.57 -17.50
C ALA A 557 -6.65 4.69 -17.05
N VAL A 558 -7.17 5.84 -16.60
CA VAL A 558 -6.34 6.95 -16.10
C VAL A 558 -5.51 6.48 -14.91
N TRP A 559 -6.17 5.92 -13.89
CA TRP A 559 -5.49 5.38 -12.70
C TRP A 559 -4.48 4.27 -13.04
N LYS A 560 -4.76 3.47 -14.06
CA LYS A 560 -3.89 2.38 -14.49
C LYS A 560 -2.65 2.87 -15.25
N ILE A 561 -2.81 3.86 -16.14
CA ILE A 561 -1.70 4.45 -16.89
C ILE A 561 -0.72 5.15 -15.94
N TYR A 562 -1.22 6.07 -15.12
CA TYR A 562 -0.38 6.83 -14.18
C TYR A 562 0.20 5.98 -13.04
N TRP A 563 -0.17 4.69 -12.93
CA TRP A 563 0.43 3.81 -11.95
C TRP A 563 1.92 3.58 -12.23
N PHE A 564 2.30 3.29 -13.48
CA PHE A 564 3.69 3.03 -13.89
C PHE A 564 4.13 3.81 -15.13
N GLY A 565 3.20 4.51 -15.78
CA GLY A 565 3.46 5.48 -16.84
C GLY A 565 3.29 6.91 -16.34
N ARG A 566 3.46 7.85 -17.26
CA ARG A 566 3.47 9.30 -17.07
C ARG A 566 2.49 9.96 -18.04
N VAL A 567 2.53 11.30 -18.10
CA VAL A 567 1.66 12.09 -19.00
C VAL A 567 1.85 11.67 -20.46
N ILE A 568 3.09 11.45 -20.89
CA ILE A 568 3.40 11.06 -22.27
C ILE A 568 2.83 9.67 -22.62
N ASP A 569 2.78 8.75 -21.64
CA ASP A 569 2.15 7.45 -21.82
C ASP A 569 0.64 7.59 -22.05
N ASN A 570 -0.03 8.49 -21.31
CA ASN A 570 -1.45 8.77 -21.52
C ASN A 570 -1.72 9.42 -22.90
N GLN A 571 -0.86 10.32 -23.35
CA GLN A 571 -0.95 10.90 -24.69
C GLN A 571 -0.81 9.83 -25.78
N LEU A 572 0.17 8.92 -25.65
CA LEU A 572 0.33 7.80 -26.58
C LEU A 572 -0.90 6.87 -26.55
N GLN A 573 -1.45 6.57 -25.37
CA GLN A 573 -2.66 5.77 -25.25
C GLN A 573 -3.88 6.43 -25.93
N LYS A 574 -4.02 7.76 -25.82
CA LYS A 574 -5.03 8.54 -26.53
C LYS A 574 -4.82 8.46 -28.05
N LYS A 575 -3.59 8.64 -28.55
CA LYS A 575 -3.25 8.47 -29.97
C LYS A 575 -3.61 7.07 -30.48
N LEU A 576 -3.21 6.03 -29.75
CA LEU A 576 -3.49 4.64 -30.13
C LEU A 576 -5.00 4.32 -30.16
N SER A 577 -5.79 4.96 -29.28
CA SER A 577 -7.24 4.77 -29.26
C SER A 577 -7.99 5.36 -30.46
N LEU A 578 -7.32 6.15 -31.32
CA LEU A 578 -7.88 6.65 -32.58
C LEU A 578 -7.98 5.56 -33.66
N TYR A 579 -7.19 4.48 -33.53
CA TYR A 579 -7.27 3.35 -34.45
C TYR A 579 -8.51 2.49 -34.18
N SER A 580 -8.95 1.77 -35.21
CA SER A 580 -10.04 0.80 -35.07
C SER A 580 -9.66 -0.30 -34.10
N SER A 581 -10.59 -0.71 -33.23
CA SER A 581 -10.35 -1.80 -32.29
C SER A 581 -10.51 -3.17 -32.93
N LEU A 582 -9.81 -4.18 -32.40
CA LEU A 582 -9.91 -5.58 -32.83
C LEU A 582 -11.36 -6.09 -32.85
N GLN A 583 -12.22 -5.56 -31.98
CA GLN A 583 -13.65 -5.82 -31.95
C GLN A 583 -14.35 -5.66 -33.31
N THR A 584 -13.92 -4.75 -34.18
CA THR A 584 -14.60 -4.45 -35.45
C THR A 584 -14.48 -5.57 -36.48
N ILE A 585 -13.44 -6.41 -36.36
CA ILE A 585 -13.15 -7.50 -37.32
C ILE A 585 -13.38 -8.90 -36.75
N VAL A 586 -13.64 -9.02 -35.45
CA VAL A 586 -13.83 -10.30 -34.75
C VAL A 586 -15.29 -10.75 -34.79
N ASP A 587 -15.52 -12.01 -35.15
CA ASP A 587 -16.82 -12.66 -34.99
C ASP A 587 -17.05 -12.97 -33.50
N ARG A 588 -17.77 -12.07 -32.82
CA ARG A 588 -18.09 -12.19 -31.38
C ARG A 588 -18.94 -13.41 -31.03
N LYS A 589 -19.71 -13.97 -31.97
CA LYS A 589 -20.55 -15.15 -31.72
C LYS A 589 -19.73 -16.43 -31.72
N LYS A 590 -18.61 -16.45 -32.44
CA LYS A 590 -17.72 -17.62 -32.59
C LYS A 590 -16.39 -17.48 -31.86
N SER A 591 -16.16 -16.35 -31.17
CA SER A 591 -14.94 -16.08 -30.41
C SER A 591 -15.22 -16.04 -28.91
N GLY A 592 -14.23 -16.42 -28.09
CA GLY A 592 -14.35 -16.34 -26.64
C GLY A 592 -13.42 -17.27 -25.87
N ALA A 593 -13.65 -17.34 -24.56
CA ALA A 593 -12.95 -18.27 -23.68
C ALA A 593 -13.35 -19.71 -23.96
N GLY A 594 -12.39 -20.63 -23.80
CA GLY A 594 -12.62 -22.06 -23.88
C GLY A 594 -13.55 -22.62 -22.79
N TYR A 595 -13.59 -23.94 -22.67
CA TYR A 595 -14.45 -24.63 -21.71
C TYR A 595 -13.99 -24.41 -20.26
N LYS A 596 -14.94 -24.44 -19.33
CA LYS A 596 -14.68 -24.45 -17.88
C LYS A 596 -15.17 -25.77 -17.31
N ILE A 597 -14.36 -26.41 -16.44
CA ILE A 597 -14.70 -27.69 -15.81
C ILE A 597 -16.01 -27.55 -15.04
N GLY A 598 -16.91 -28.52 -15.16
CA GLY A 598 -18.17 -28.53 -14.41
C GLY A 598 -18.83 -29.89 -14.44
N THR A 599 -20.16 -29.92 -14.54
CA THR A 599 -20.95 -31.14 -14.28
C THR A 599 -21.75 -31.67 -15.48
N GLN A 600 -21.83 -30.93 -16.59
CA GLN A 600 -22.63 -31.29 -17.78
C GLN A 600 -21.75 -31.91 -18.88
N ASP A 601 -22.22 -32.97 -19.54
CA ASP A 601 -21.52 -33.60 -20.68
C ASP A 601 -21.70 -32.78 -21.97
N TYR A 602 -20.66 -32.70 -22.81
CA TYR A 602 -20.72 -31.92 -24.06
C TYR A 602 -19.73 -32.36 -25.13
N ASP A 603 -20.10 -32.29 -26.42
CA ASP A 603 -19.37 -32.90 -27.54
C ASP A 603 -17.87 -32.57 -27.68
N PHE A 604 -17.37 -31.49 -27.08
CA PHE A 604 -15.94 -31.14 -27.13
C PHE A 604 -15.04 -32.20 -26.48
N TYR A 605 -15.54 -33.06 -25.57
CA TYR A 605 -14.72 -34.09 -24.91
C TYR A 605 -14.14 -35.12 -25.89
N LYS A 606 -14.68 -35.17 -27.12
CA LYS A 606 -14.21 -36.03 -28.22
C LYS A 606 -12.93 -35.50 -28.88
N LEU A 607 -12.58 -34.23 -28.66
CA LEU A 607 -11.39 -33.59 -29.21
C LEU A 607 -10.22 -33.71 -28.23
N ASP A 608 -8.99 -33.68 -28.72
CA ASP A 608 -7.86 -33.44 -27.83
C ASP A 608 -7.85 -31.98 -27.38
N SER A 609 -7.36 -31.72 -26.17
CA SER A 609 -7.35 -30.40 -25.54
C SER A 609 -5.96 -29.83 -25.47
N LEU A 610 -5.78 -28.58 -25.89
CA LEU A 610 -4.50 -27.87 -25.78
C LEU A 610 -4.04 -27.76 -24.32
N SER A 611 -2.81 -28.18 -24.04
CA SER A 611 -2.21 -28.01 -22.72
C SER A 611 -1.81 -26.56 -22.47
N HIS A 612 -2.16 -26.04 -21.30
CA HIS A 612 -1.75 -24.70 -20.86
C HIS A 612 -0.34 -24.66 -20.23
N LYS A 613 0.22 -25.82 -19.86
CA LYS A 613 1.49 -25.94 -19.13
C LYS A 613 2.70 -25.75 -20.03
N THR A 614 2.60 -26.20 -21.28
CA THR A 614 3.67 -26.27 -22.28
C THR A 614 3.48 -25.29 -23.43
N PHE A 615 2.40 -24.50 -23.41
CA PHE A 615 2.10 -23.52 -24.46
C PHE A 615 3.15 -22.41 -24.49
N SER A 616 3.70 -22.15 -25.69
CA SER A 616 4.67 -21.09 -25.97
C SER A 616 4.33 -20.41 -27.31
N ARG A 617 4.99 -19.29 -27.63
CA ARG A 617 4.72 -18.52 -28.87
C ARG A 617 5.06 -19.32 -30.14
N TYR A 618 6.17 -20.05 -30.12
CA TYR A 618 6.75 -20.69 -31.30
C TYR A 618 6.83 -22.22 -31.20
N GLY A 619 6.63 -22.78 -30.00
CA GLY A 619 6.75 -24.21 -29.78
C GLY A 619 5.57 -25.00 -30.34
N ASN A 620 5.80 -26.30 -30.52
CA ASN A 620 4.77 -27.22 -30.97
C ASN A 620 3.61 -27.28 -29.96
N LEU A 621 2.38 -27.33 -30.49
CA LEU A 621 1.19 -27.53 -29.69
C LEU A 621 1.18 -28.96 -29.14
N THR A 622 1.02 -29.08 -27.82
CA THR A 622 0.88 -30.36 -27.14
C THR A 622 -0.54 -30.50 -26.60
N PHE A 623 -1.08 -31.72 -26.68
CA PHE A 623 -2.47 -31.97 -26.32
C PHE A 623 -2.60 -32.97 -25.17
N GLU A 624 -3.67 -32.82 -24.41
CA GLU A 624 -4.10 -33.63 -23.29
C GLU A 624 -5.56 -34.06 -23.50
N LYS A 625 -6.06 -35.04 -22.73
CA LYS A 625 -7.48 -35.39 -22.78
C LYS A 625 -8.33 -34.35 -22.03
N PRO A 626 -9.38 -33.79 -22.66
CA PRO A 626 -10.29 -32.86 -21.98
C PRO A 626 -11.08 -33.56 -20.86
N PRO A 627 -11.59 -32.80 -19.87
CA PRO A 627 -12.58 -33.32 -18.95
C PRO A 627 -13.87 -33.70 -19.68
N GLN A 628 -14.54 -34.76 -19.24
CA GLN A 628 -15.82 -35.18 -19.81
C GLN A 628 -16.95 -34.16 -19.54
N LYS A 629 -16.83 -33.39 -18.44
CA LYS A 629 -17.87 -32.48 -17.95
C LYS A 629 -17.43 -31.02 -17.92
N ALA A 630 -18.33 -30.12 -18.32
CA ALA A 630 -18.16 -28.67 -18.32
C ALA A 630 -19.27 -27.92 -17.57
N GLU A 631 -18.95 -26.73 -17.05
CA GLU A 631 -19.88 -25.81 -16.40
C GLU A 631 -20.61 -24.95 -17.44
N ARG A 632 -19.89 -24.53 -18.48
CA ARG A 632 -20.39 -23.67 -19.55
C ARG A 632 -19.89 -24.20 -20.89
N PRO A 633 -20.68 -24.98 -21.62
CA PRO A 633 -20.28 -25.42 -22.94
C PRO A 633 -20.18 -24.24 -23.92
N ARG A 634 -19.24 -24.33 -24.85
CA ARG A 634 -19.01 -23.32 -25.89
C ARG A 634 -19.38 -23.88 -27.25
N SER A 635 -19.69 -22.99 -28.19
CA SER A 635 -19.93 -23.37 -29.57
C SER A 635 -18.78 -24.23 -30.10
N ILE A 636 -19.09 -25.38 -30.70
CA ILE A 636 -18.09 -26.28 -31.30
C ILE A 636 -17.25 -25.55 -32.36
N HIS A 637 -17.80 -24.52 -33.01
CA HIS A 637 -17.10 -23.67 -33.96
C HIS A 637 -15.84 -23.05 -33.37
N LEU A 638 -15.82 -22.75 -32.06
CA LEU A 638 -14.66 -22.20 -31.35
C LEU A 638 -13.42 -23.11 -31.44
N TYR A 639 -13.63 -24.42 -31.62
CA TYR A 639 -12.59 -25.45 -31.59
C TYR A 639 -12.23 -26.02 -32.97
N THR A 640 -13.07 -25.79 -33.98
CA THR A 640 -12.99 -26.48 -35.28
C THR A 640 -12.57 -25.59 -36.45
N HIS A 641 -12.59 -24.26 -36.30
CA HIS A 641 -12.31 -23.32 -37.39
C HIS A 641 -10.96 -22.61 -37.20
N PRO A 642 -10.35 -22.09 -38.29
CA PRO A 642 -9.15 -21.26 -38.22
C PRO A 642 -9.31 -20.08 -37.26
N ARG A 643 -8.36 -19.94 -36.34
CA ARG A 643 -8.47 -18.99 -35.23
C ARG A 643 -7.10 -18.59 -34.69
N LEU A 644 -7.04 -17.41 -34.08
CA LEU A 644 -5.97 -17.06 -33.18
C LEU A 644 -6.27 -17.63 -31.80
N ILE A 645 -5.25 -18.18 -31.16
CA ILE A 645 -5.31 -18.70 -29.80
C ILE A 645 -4.43 -17.81 -28.96
N ILE A 646 -5.00 -17.21 -27.93
CA ILE A 646 -4.31 -16.28 -27.04
C ILE A 646 -4.46 -16.79 -25.62
N LYS A 647 -3.34 -17.01 -24.92
CA LYS A 647 -3.38 -17.38 -23.51
C LYS A 647 -3.89 -16.20 -22.69
N ARG A 648 -4.87 -16.48 -21.84
CA ARG A 648 -5.49 -15.49 -20.95
C ARG A 648 -4.50 -14.94 -19.92
N GLY A 649 -3.65 -15.82 -19.37
CA GLY A 649 -2.60 -15.46 -18.43
C GLY A 649 -1.35 -14.95 -19.16
N ILE A 650 -0.73 -13.91 -18.59
CA ILE A 650 0.53 -13.34 -19.04
C ILE A 650 1.69 -14.21 -18.55
N ASP A 651 2.70 -14.40 -19.40
CA ASP A 651 3.91 -15.09 -18.97
C ASP A 651 4.81 -14.19 -18.12
N GLU A 652 5.13 -14.68 -16.92
CA GLU A 652 5.98 -14.01 -15.93
C GLU A 652 7.34 -14.71 -15.77
N LYS A 653 7.46 -15.94 -16.29
CA LYS A 653 8.61 -16.82 -16.03
C LYS A 653 9.75 -16.62 -17.03
N SER A 654 9.45 -16.30 -18.28
CA SER A 654 10.48 -16.00 -19.28
C SER A 654 11.41 -14.86 -18.85
N ASP A 655 12.60 -14.84 -19.45
CA ASP A 655 13.57 -13.75 -19.28
C ASP A 655 12.97 -12.41 -19.72
N ILE A 656 12.18 -12.45 -20.79
CA ILE A 656 11.45 -11.31 -21.33
C ILE A 656 10.10 -11.22 -20.61
N LYS A 657 10.04 -10.45 -19.52
CA LYS A 657 8.85 -10.35 -18.68
C LYS A 657 7.62 -9.84 -19.42
N GLY A 658 6.45 -10.40 -19.09
CA GLY A 658 5.16 -9.90 -19.54
C GLY A 658 4.78 -10.30 -20.96
N GLN A 659 5.30 -11.42 -21.47
CA GLN A 659 4.97 -11.88 -22.81
C GLN A 659 3.51 -12.36 -22.89
N ILE A 660 2.80 -11.85 -23.90
CA ILE A 660 1.48 -12.36 -24.30
C ILE A 660 1.73 -13.55 -25.23
N LEU A 661 1.24 -14.71 -24.84
CA LEU A 661 1.41 -15.95 -25.61
C LEU A 661 0.24 -16.11 -26.58
N ALA A 662 0.54 -16.18 -27.87
CA ALA A 662 -0.44 -16.33 -28.91
C ALA A 662 0.11 -17.13 -30.08
N CYS A 663 -0.77 -17.83 -30.81
CA CYS A 663 -0.46 -18.48 -32.08
C CYS A 663 -1.67 -18.49 -33.01
N TYR A 664 -1.44 -18.80 -34.28
CA TYR A 664 -2.48 -19.11 -35.25
C TYR A 664 -2.59 -20.63 -35.42
N SER A 665 -3.82 -21.15 -35.52
CA SER A 665 -4.05 -22.56 -35.84
C SER A 665 -5.34 -22.76 -36.62
N ASP A 666 -5.26 -23.63 -37.64
CA ASP A 666 -6.37 -24.20 -38.39
C ASP A 666 -6.77 -25.60 -37.90
N LYS A 667 -5.92 -26.26 -37.10
CA LYS A 667 -6.18 -27.57 -36.50
C LYS A 667 -7.42 -27.58 -35.58
N ILE A 668 -8.08 -28.73 -35.55
CA ILE A 668 -9.25 -29.01 -34.73
C ILE A 668 -8.78 -29.50 -33.35
N PHE A 669 -9.08 -28.74 -32.31
CA PHE A 669 -8.82 -29.14 -30.91
C PHE A 669 -9.55 -28.25 -29.92
N ALA A 670 -9.86 -28.79 -28.75
CA ALA A 670 -10.45 -28.07 -27.63
C ALA A 670 -9.40 -27.29 -26.83
N PHE A 671 -9.82 -26.31 -26.04
CA PHE A 671 -8.97 -25.62 -25.08
C PHE A 671 -9.83 -25.08 -23.93
N SER A 672 -9.24 -24.94 -22.74
CA SER A 672 -9.97 -24.49 -21.55
C SER A 672 -10.04 -22.95 -21.46
N GLU A 673 -10.68 -22.46 -20.40
CA GLU A 673 -10.78 -21.03 -20.04
C GLU A 673 -9.44 -20.28 -19.85
N TRP A 674 -8.32 -21.01 -19.88
CA TRP A 674 -6.97 -20.44 -19.92
C TRP A 674 -6.63 -19.79 -21.26
N PHE A 675 -7.45 -20.00 -22.29
CA PHE A 675 -7.24 -19.48 -23.63
C PHE A 675 -8.49 -18.80 -24.19
N TYR A 676 -8.25 -17.84 -25.08
CA TYR A 676 -9.23 -17.24 -25.96
C TYR A 676 -9.02 -17.72 -27.39
N GLY A 677 -10.10 -18.12 -28.05
CA GLY A 677 -10.13 -18.31 -29.50
C GLY A 677 -10.75 -17.10 -30.18
N ILE A 678 -10.05 -16.56 -31.18
CA ILE A 678 -10.53 -15.41 -31.98
C ILE A 678 -10.69 -15.84 -33.43
N GLN A 679 -11.92 -15.73 -33.92
CA GLN A 679 -12.28 -15.89 -35.32
C GLN A 679 -12.63 -14.54 -35.92
N LEU A 680 -12.25 -14.32 -37.18
CA LEU A 680 -12.53 -13.10 -37.90
C LEU A 680 -13.85 -13.20 -38.67
N LEU A 681 -14.55 -12.07 -38.84
CA LEU A 681 -15.76 -11.98 -39.67
C LEU A 681 -15.49 -12.36 -41.13
N GLN A 682 -14.34 -11.92 -41.65
CA GLN A 682 -13.83 -12.27 -42.97
C GLN A 682 -12.43 -12.89 -42.80
N PRO A 683 -12.35 -14.22 -42.63
CA PRO A 683 -11.08 -14.87 -42.35
C PRO A 683 -10.17 -14.80 -43.58
N GLN A 684 -9.07 -14.06 -43.45
CA GLN A 684 -7.98 -14.03 -44.42
C GLN A 684 -6.68 -14.33 -43.67
N GLU A 685 -5.82 -15.17 -44.23
CA GLU A 685 -4.61 -15.64 -43.54
C GLU A 685 -3.69 -14.48 -43.15
N TRP A 686 -3.50 -13.51 -44.05
CA TRP A 686 -2.66 -12.35 -43.79
C TRP A 686 -3.19 -11.47 -42.65
N LEU A 687 -4.52 -11.36 -42.46
CA LEU A 687 -5.09 -10.64 -41.31
C LEU A 687 -4.75 -11.32 -39.99
N HIS A 688 -4.82 -12.65 -39.94
CA HIS A 688 -4.40 -13.41 -38.75
C HIS A 688 -2.93 -13.16 -38.43
N LYS A 689 -2.06 -13.14 -39.45
CA LYS A 689 -0.62 -12.87 -39.28
C LYS A 689 -0.36 -11.45 -38.80
N ILE A 690 -1.08 -10.44 -39.30
CA ILE A 690 -0.92 -9.05 -38.82
C ILE A 690 -1.36 -8.90 -37.37
N ILE A 691 -2.50 -9.50 -36.98
CA ILE A 691 -2.95 -9.47 -35.59
C ILE A 691 -1.96 -10.22 -34.70
N LEU A 692 -1.48 -11.39 -35.13
CA LEU A 692 -0.51 -12.19 -34.38
C LEU A 692 0.82 -11.45 -34.20
N GLY A 693 1.37 -10.86 -35.26
CA GLY A 693 2.59 -10.06 -35.21
C GLY A 693 2.43 -8.84 -34.29
N SER A 694 1.28 -8.15 -34.37
CA SER A 694 0.96 -7.05 -33.46
C SER A 694 0.90 -7.51 -32.00
N ILE A 695 0.31 -8.68 -31.72
CA ILE A 695 0.24 -9.25 -30.36
C ILE A 695 1.63 -9.68 -29.86
N TRP A 696 2.53 -10.16 -30.72
CA TRP A 696 3.88 -10.55 -30.31
C TRP A 696 4.78 -9.35 -29.97
N SER A 697 4.49 -8.18 -30.53
CA SER A 697 5.30 -6.96 -30.40
C SER A 697 5.38 -6.38 -28.98
N SER A 698 6.35 -5.50 -28.75
CA SER A 698 6.46 -4.68 -27.54
C SER A 698 5.31 -3.67 -27.39
N LEU A 699 4.72 -3.20 -28.49
CA LEU A 699 3.54 -2.31 -28.48
C LEU A 699 2.37 -2.95 -27.72
N SER A 700 2.10 -4.24 -27.95
CA SER A 700 1.00 -4.93 -27.27
C SER A 700 1.27 -5.07 -25.77
N ARG A 701 2.49 -5.45 -25.38
CA ARG A 701 2.88 -5.59 -23.97
C ARG A 701 2.72 -4.27 -23.23
N TYR A 702 3.24 -3.19 -23.82
CA TYR A 702 3.06 -1.83 -23.32
C TYR A 702 1.58 -1.47 -23.20
N PHE A 703 0.81 -1.65 -24.27
CA PHE A 703 -0.60 -1.27 -24.31
C PHE A 703 -1.43 -2.00 -23.25
N PHE A 704 -1.32 -3.32 -23.20
CA PHE A 704 -2.12 -4.14 -22.28
C PHE A 704 -1.70 -3.96 -20.83
N PHE A 705 -0.41 -3.77 -20.54
CA PHE A 705 0.00 -3.44 -19.19
C PHE A 705 -0.61 -2.10 -18.75
N MET A 706 -0.63 -1.08 -19.61
CA MET A 706 -1.18 0.25 -19.29
C MET A 706 -2.71 0.31 -19.19
N LYS A 707 -3.43 -0.66 -19.77
CA LYS A 707 -4.91 -0.66 -19.81
C LYS A 707 -5.56 -1.75 -18.96
N SER A 708 -4.92 -2.90 -18.78
CA SER A 708 -5.55 -4.04 -18.09
C SER A 708 -5.74 -3.74 -16.61
N SER A 709 -6.97 -3.94 -16.15
CA SER A 709 -7.38 -3.73 -14.78
C SER A 709 -6.88 -4.81 -13.80
N GLN A 710 -6.52 -5.98 -14.30
CA GLN A 710 -6.04 -7.09 -13.47
C GLN A 710 -4.54 -7.23 -13.51
N TRP A 711 -3.91 -7.00 -14.68
CA TRP A 711 -2.47 -7.16 -14.84
C TRP A 711 -1.71 -6.31 -13.82
N GLY A 712 -1.03 -7.01 -12.91
CA GLY A 712 -0.19 -6.45 -11.86
C GLY A 712 -0.91 -6.19 -10.52
N LEU A 713 -2.24 -6.31 -10.48
CA LEU A 713 -3.03 -6.16 -9.24
C LEU A 713 -3.34 -7.51 -8.59
N TRP A 714 -4.28 -8.25 -9.18
CA TRP A 714 -4.79 -9.52 -8.62
C TRP A 714 -4.33 -10.74 -9.40
N TYR A 715 -4.45 -10.68 -10.73
CA TYR A 715 -4.06 -11.74 -11.64
C TYR A 715 -3.42 -11.11 -12.87
N SER A 716 -2.31 -11.66 -13.35
CA SER A 716 -1.74 -11.23 -14.62
C SER A 716 -2.50 -11.87 -15.77
N ASN A 717 -3.70 -11.34 -16.05
CA ASN A 717 -4.53 -11.76 -17.17
C ASN A 717 -5.11 -10.56 -17.93
N ILE A 718 -5.58 -10.81 -19.14
CA ILE A 718 -6.31 -9.83 -19.96
C ILE A 718 -7.75 -10.30 -20.10
N HIS A 719 -8.73 -9.42 -19.88
CA HIS A 719 -10.13 -9.74 -20.10
C HIS A 719 -10.52 -9.71 -21.58
N PHE A 720 -11.30 -10.68 -22.03
CA PHE A 720 -11.63 -10.84 -23.44
C PHE A 720 -12.34 -9.62 -24.04
N VAL A 721 -13.56 -9.32 -23.58
CA VAL A 721 -14.42 -8.30 -24.20
C VAL A 721 -13.96 -6.89 -23.83
N ASP A 722 -13.63 -6.68 -22.56
CA ASP A 722 -13.40 -5.35 -22.02
C ASP A 722 -11.98 -4.82 -22.23
N GLU A 723 -11.02 -5.70 -22.56
CA GLU A 723 -9.60 -5.34 -22.71
C GLU A 723 -9.02 -5.85 -24.04
N LEU A 724 -8.98 -7.18 -24.29
CA LEU A 724 -8.36 -7.78 -25.48
C LEU A 724 -8.96 -7.28 -26.79
N LEU A 725 -10.30 -7.29 -26.91
CA LEU A 725 -10.99 -6.82 -28.12
C LEU A 725 -10.90 -5.31 -28.32
N LYS A 726 -10.49 -4.54 -27.30
CA LYS A 726 -10.27 -3.09 -27.43
C LYS A 726 -8.86 -2.75 -27.92
N PHE A 727 -8.00 -3.75 -28.14
CA PHE A 727 -6.68 -3.53 -28.71
C PHE A 727 -6.79 -2.83 -30.07
N PRO A 728 -6.10 -1.69 -30.28
CA PRO A 728 -6.10 -1.02 -31.55
C PRO A 728 -5.42 -1.89 -32.60
N ILE A 729 -5.98 -1.95 -33.81
CA ILE A 729 -5.42 -2.68 -34.93
C ILE A 729 -5.42 -1.81 -36.19
N VAL A 730 -4.29 -1.78 -36.87
CA VAL A 730 -4.14 -1.11 -38.17
C VAL A 730 -4.25 -2.16 -39.26
N ILE A 731 -5.17 -1.95 -40.21
CA ILE A 731 -5.41 -2.85 -41.32
C ILE A 731 -5.16 -2.08 -42.61
N ASP A 732 -3.95 -2.20 -43.12
CA ASP A 732 -3.55 -1.58 -44.39
C ASP A 732 -2.73 -2.58 -45.20
N ARG A 733 -3.35 -3.18 -46.21
CA ARG A 733 -2.69 -4.17 -47.07
C ARG A 733 -1.59 -3.56 -47.94
N ASN A 734 -1.68 -2.27 -48.25
CA ASN A 734 -0.76 -1.57 -49.14
C ASN A 734 0.46 -1.03 -48.41
N ASN A 735 0.42 -0.95 -47.07
CA ASN A 735 1.56 -0.52 -46.28
C ASN A 735 2.73 -1.52 -46.40
N PRO A 736 3.96 -1.07 -46.74
CA PRO A 736 5.13 -1.95 -46.82
C PRO A 736 5.41 -2.73 -45.53
N ALA A 737 5.13 -2.13 -44.37
CA ALA A 737 5.33 -2.76 -43.07
C ALA A 737 4.45 -4.00 -42.88
N THR A 738 3.24 -4.02 -43.45
CA THR A 738 2.32 -5.18 -43.42
C THR A 738 2.97 -6.42 -44.00
N ASN A 739 3.62 -6.30 -45.17
CA ASN A 739 4.31 -7.43 -45.79
C ASN A 739 5.50 -7.90 -44.96
N LYS A 740 6.23 -6.97 -44.34
CA LYS A 740 7.36 -7.30 -43.48
C LYS A 740 6.93 -8.06 -42.22
N ILE A 741 5.82 -7.64 -41.59
CA ILE A 741 5.24 -8.33 -40.43
C ILE A 741 4.86 -9.76 -40.80
N ILE A 742 4.19 -9.96 -41.94
CA ILE A 742 3.80 -11.30 -42.41
C ILE A 742 5.01 -12.21 -42.60
N GLU A 743 6.06 -11.71 -43.28
CA GLU A 743 7.32 -12.44 -43.49
C GLU A 743 7.96 -12.86 -42.16
N LEU A 744 8.04 -11.94 -41.19
CA LEU A 744 8.65 -12.19 -39.89
C LEU A 744 7.82 -13.15 -39.03
N VAL A 745 6.49 -13.04 -39.09
CA VAL A 745 5.58 -13.98 -38.40
C VAL A 745 5.76 -15.39 -38.96
N ASP A 746 5.89 -15.54 -40.27
CA ASP A 746 6.15 -16.84 -40.89
C ASP A 746 7.53 -17.39 -40.51
N LYS A 747 8.57 -16.55 -40.51
CA LYS A 747 9.92 -16.94 -40.04
C LYS A 747 9.89 -17.42 -38.60
N LEU A 748 9.29 -16.65 -37.69
CA LEU A 748 9.21 -16.98 -36.27
C LEU A 748 8.37 -18.25 -36.02
N SER A 749 7.22 -18.38 -36.69
CA SER A 749 6.32 -19.52 -36.51
C SER A 749 6.93 -20.84 -37.00
N ASN A 750 7.69 -20.79 -38.09
CA ASN A 750 8.25 -21.97 -38.73
C ASN A 750 9.66 -22.34 -38.24
N TYR A 751 10.28 -21.50 -37.40
CA TYR A 751 11.63 -21.74 -36.89
C TYR A 751 11.63 -22.62 -35.63
N ASN A 752 11.68 -23.93 -35.85
CA ASN A 752 11.74 -24.96 -34.80
C ASN A 752 12.88 -25.96 -35.03
N PRO A 753 14.16 -25.53 -34.97
CA PRO A 753 15.30 -26.43 -35.09
C PRO A 753 15.37 -27.43 -33.91
N ALA A 754 15.94 -28.62 -34.16
CA ALA A 754 16.17 -29.62 -33.12
C ALA A 754 17.16 -29.08 -32.09
N LYS A 755 16.74 -29.07 -30.81
CA LYS A 755 17.60 -28.65 -29.69
C LYS A 755 18.75 -29.64 -29.52
N GLN A 756 19.89 -29.12 -29.09
CA GLN A 756 21.07 -29.93 -28.81
C GLN A 756 20.81 -30.91 -27.67
N ASP A 757 21.04 -32.19 -27.96
CA ASP A 757 21.05 -33.31 -27.03
C ASP A 757 22.40 -34.04 -27.20
N LEU A 758 22.85 -34.76 -26.17
CA LEU A 758 24.15 -35.44 -26.08
C LEU A 758 24.47 -36.35 -27.28
N PHE A 759 23.46 -36.73 -28.07
CA PHE A 759 23.55 -37.69 -29.17
C PHE A 759 23.35 -37.10 -30.59
N SER A 760 23.09 -35.80 -30.76
CA SER A 760 22.73 -35.21 -32.06
C SER A 760 23.79 -34.23 -32.59
N ARG A 761 24.60 -34.66 -33.56
CA ARG A 761 25.73 -33.86 -34.13
C ARG A 761 25.31 -32.65 -34.98
N ASP A 762 24.08 -32.62 -35.52
CA ASP A 762 23.57 -31.54 -36.40
C ASP A 762 22.68 -30.51 -35.66
N SER A 763 22.77 -30.46 -34.34
CA SER A 763 21.87 -29.64 -33.50
C SER A 763 22.45 -28.25 -33.20
N ILE A 764 21.56 -27.25 -33.09
CA ILE A 764 21.93 -25.84 -32.83
C ILE A 764 21.83 -25.58 -31.32
N PRO A 765 22.83 -24.92 -30.69
CA PRO A 765 22.73 -24.48 -29.30
C PRO A 765 21.50 -23.61 -29.06
N GLU A 766 20.81 -23.83 -27.93
CA GLU A 766 19.59 -23.09 -27.57
C GLU A 766 19.80 -21.57 -27.54
N GLU A 767 20.98 -21.13 -27.10
CA GLU A 767 21.36 -19.71 -27.09
C GLU A 767 21.36 -19.08 -28.49
N LYS A 768 21.84 -19.81 -29.52
CA LYS A 768 21.85 -19.31 -30.90
C LYS A 768 20.43 -19.25 -31.49
N ILE A 769 19.59 -20.24 -31.16
CA ILE A 769 18.17 -20.25 -31.54
C ILE A 769 17.47 -19.03 -30.95
N GLU A 770 17.69 -18.77 -29.67
CA GLU A 770 17.09 -17.66 -28.95
C GLU A 770 17.62 -16.30 -29.42
N ALA A 771 18.92 -16.18 -29.70
CA ALA A 771 19.51 -14.97 -30.26
C ALA A 771 18.91 -14.61 -31.63
N GLN A 772 18.72 -15.61 -32.50
CA GLN A 772 18.10 -15.41 -33.82
C GLN A 772 16.63 -14.99 -33.69
N ARG A 773 15.88 -15.61 -32.76
CA ARG A 773 14.48 -15.23 -32.47
C ARG A 773 14.40 -13.80 -31.97
N LYS A 774 15.26 -13.40 -31.03
CA LYS A 774 15.33 -12.03 -30.51
C LYS A 774 15.60 -11.00 -31.60
N GLU A 775 16.46 -11.31 -32.57
CA GLU A 775 16.71 -10.40 -33.70
C GLU A 775 15.49 -10.26 -34.61
N TRP A 776 14.76 -11.36 -34.90
CA TRP A 776 13.52 -11.25 -35.66
C TRP A 776 12.38 -10.59 -34.87
N GLU A 777 12.29 -10.80 -33.56
CA GLU A 777 11.36 -10.07 -32.69
C GLU A 777 11.65 -8.56 -32.70
N ARG A 778 12.93 -8.16 -32.70
CA ARG A 778 13.33 -6.75 -32.84
C ARG A 778 12.92 -6.17 -34.19
N GLN A 779 13.15 -6.90 -35.29
CA GLN A 779 12.68 -6.48 -36.62
C GLN A 779 11.15 -6.42 -36.71
N LEU A 780 10.46 -7.32 -36.01
CA LEU A 780 9.00 -7.33 -35.94
C LEU A 780 8.48 -6.10 -35.19
N ASP A 781 9.12 -5.72 -34.09
CA ASP A 781 8.80 -4.50 -33.35
C ASP A 781 8.92 -3.26 -34.25
N GLU A 782 10.03 -3.09 -34.97
CA GLU A 782 10.20 -1.95 -35.88
C GLU A 782 9.12 -1.92 -36.98
N ALA A 783 8.84 -3.07 -37.60
CA ALA A 783 7.79 -3.15 -38.62
C ALA A 783 6.40 -2.84 -38.04
N VAL A 784 6.10 -3.27 -36.82
CA VAL A 784 4.86 -2.89 -36.13
C VAL A 784 4.84 -1.40 -35.81
N PHE A 785 5.94 -0.81 -35.37
CA PHE A 785 6.01 0.63 -35.11
C PHE A 785 5.82 1.48 -36.36
N ASP A 786 6.39 1.05 -37.49
CA ASP A 786 6.17 1.67 -38.80
C ASP A 786 4.69 1.59 -39.21
N LEU A 787 4.05 0.42 -39.02
CA LEU A 787 2.62 0.24 -39.32
C LEU A 787 1.72 1.18 -38.51
N TYR A 788 2.07 1.47 -37.25
CA TYR A 788 1.33 2.38 -36.37
C TYR A 788 1.82 3.84 -36.46
N GLY A 789 2.75 4.16 -37.37
CA GLY A 789 3.27 5.52 -37.53
C GLY A 789 3.84 6.11 -36.24
N LEU A 790 4.62 5.31 -35.50
CA LEU A 790 5.26 5.74 -34.26
C LEU A 790 6.58 6.45 -34.56
N ASN A 791 6.75 7.63 -33.97
CA ASN A 791 8.00 8.40 -34.06
C ASN A 791 9.05 7.88 -33.06
N ASP A 792 10.29 8.33 -33.19
CA ASP A 792 11.42 7.91 -32.34
C ASP A 792 11.13 8.06 -30.83
N GLU A 793 10.44 9.14 -30.43
CA GLU A 793 10.12 9.37 -29.01
C GLU A 793 9.13 8.33 -28.47
N GLN A 794 8.13 7.97 -29.27
CA GLN A 794 7.14 6.93 -28.94
C GLN A 794 7.76 5.53 -28.92
N ARG A 795 8.69 5.25 -29.85
CA ARG A 795 9.45 3.98 -29.88
C ARG A 795 10.32 3.85 -28.63
N ASP A 796 11.08 4.89 -28.29
CA ASP A 796 11.92 4.92 -27.09
C ASP A 796 11.08 4.72 -25.82
N LEU A 797 9.90 5.35 -25.73
CA LEU A 797 8.99 5.18 -24.59
C LEU A 797 8.55 3.71 -24.41
N ILE A 798 8.11 3.06 -25.49
CA ILE A 798 7.68 1.64 -25.46
C ILE A 798 8.85 0.72 -25.12
N HIS A 799 10.03 0.97 -25.70
CA HIS A 799 11.23 0.19 -25.44
C HIS A 799 11.73 0.34 -24.00
N ASP A 800 11.84 1.58 -23.50
CA ASP A 800 12.20 1.86 -22.11
C ASP A 800 11.22 1.17 -21.16
N PHE A 801 9.92 1.25 -21.45
CA PHE A 801 8.92 0.57 -20.65
C PHE A 801 9.14 -0.95 -20.62
N CYS A 802 9.28 -1.60 -21.78
CA CYS A 802 9.42 -3.05 -21.87
C CYS A 802 10.77 -3.57 -21.35
N LYS A 803 11.84 -2.79 -21.48
CA LYS A 803 13.22 -3.18 -21.10
C LYS A 803 13.54 -2.85 -19.65
N VAL A 804 12.93 -1.80 -19.09
CA VAL A 804 13.30 -1.25 -17.79
C VAL A 804 12.13 -1.32 -16.82
N THR A 805 11.02 -0.64 -17.13
CA THR A 805 9.90 -0.45 -16.20
C THR A 805 9.17 -1.77 -15.89
N LEU A 806 8.85 -2.55 -16.92
CA LEU A 806 8.10 -3.80 -16.77
C LEU A 806 8.93 -4.90 -16.06
N PRO A 807 10.21 -5.13 -16.39
CA PRO A 807 11.06 -6.01 -15.59
C PRO A 807 11.18 -5.55 -14.13
N PHE A 808 11.31 -4.25 -13.88
CA PHE A 808 11.33 -3.69 -12.52
C PHE A 808 10.03 -3.94 -11.74
N PHE A 809 8.88 -3.88 -12.41
CA PHE A 809 7.62 -4.25 -11.78
C PHE A 809 7.64 -5.68 -11.22
N TYR A 810 8.16 -6.65 -12.00
CA TYR A 810 8.23 -8.06 -11.60
C TYR A 810 9.37 -8.38 -10.63
N GLN A 811 10.55 -7.79 -10.85
CA GLN A 811 11.78 -8.03 -10.10
C GLN A 811 12.39 -6.70 -9.64
N PRO A 812 11.83 -6.08 -8.58
CA PRO A 812 12.22 -4.73 -8.17
C PRO A 812 13.63 -4.61 -7.58
N PHE A 813 14.29 -5.75 -7.31
CA PHE A 813 15.63 -5.79 -6.72
C PHE A 813 16.72 -6.22 -7.72
N ASP A 814 16.37 -7.10 -8.67
CA ASP A 814 17.35 -7.78 -9.54
C ASP A 814 17.15 -7.47 -11.04
N SER A 815 16.22 -6.59 -11.39
CA SER A 815 15.96 -6.21 -12.78
C SER A 815 16.91 -5.15 -13.30
N ILE A 816 16.96 -5.00 -14.62
CA ILE A 816 17.67 -3.92 -15.33
C ILE A 816 17.34 -2.55 -14.74
N GLY A 817 16.09 -2.28 -14.34
CA GLY A 817 15.70 -0.99 -13.78
C GLY A 817 16.29 -0.67 -12.41
N ALA A 818 16.57 -1.70 -11.60
CA ALA A 818 17.21 -1.56 -10.29
C ALA A 818 18.75 -1.50 -10.36
N MET A 819 19.34 -1.93 -11.48
CA MET A 819 20.79 -1.87 -11.69
C MET A 819 21.30 -0.42 -11.77
N LYS A 820 22.58 -0.24 -11.42
CA LYS A 820 23.26 1.04 -11.54
C LYS A 820 23.32 1.52 -12.99
N ALA A 821 23.10 2.82 -13.21
CA ALA A 821 23.22 3.43 -14.53
C ALA A 821 24.69 3.60 -14.93
N VAL A 822 25.56 3.84 -13.94
CA VAL A 822 27.02 3.87 -14.06
C VAL A 822 27.62 2.92 -13.03
N GLU A 823 28.42 1.97 -13.48
CA GLU A 823 29.11 1.00 -12.62
C GLU A 823 30.45 0.62 -13.29
N ASN A 824 31.53 0.54 -12.50
CA ASN A 824 32.88 0.21 -12.99
C ASN A 824 33.31 1.07 -14.20
N ASP A 825 33.08 2.38 -14.11
CA ASP A 825 33.35 3.37 -15.16
C ASP A 825 32.62 3.11 -16.51
N ASN A 826 31.62 2.22 -16.54
CA ASN A 826 30.80 1.97 -17.73
C ASN A 826 29.74 3.07 -17.93
N LEU A 827 29.93 3.88 -18.96
CA LEU A 827 29.05 5.00 -19.34
C LEU A 827 28.04 4.66 -20.45
N SER A 828 28.00 3.43 -20.97
CA SER A 828 27.17 3.07 -22.12
C SER A 828 25.69 3.46 -21.98
N TRP A 829 25.12 3.24 -20.80
CA TRP A 829 23.72 3.59 -20.52
C TRP A 829 23.49 5.11 -20.52
N ILE A 830 24.36 5.83 -19.82
CA ILE A 830 24.26 7.29 -19.67
C ILE A 830 24.59 8.02 -20.97
N LYS A 831 25.46 7.48 -21.83
CA LYS A 831 25.74 8.03 -23.16
C LYS A 831 24.48 8.19 -24.00
N GLU A 832 23.58 7.20 -23.97
CA GLU A 832 22.29 7.28 -24.68
C GLU A 832 21.40 8.38 -24.09
N TYR A 833 21.32 8.48 -22.75
CA TYR A 833 20.57 9.54 -22.06
C TYR A 833 21.08 10.94 -22.44
N ILE A 834 22.40 11.15 -22.35
CA ILE A 834 23.06 12.44 -22.65
C ILE A 834 22.80 12.84 -24.09
N ASN A 835 22.96 11.93 -25.04
CA ASN A 835 22.76 12.24 -26.46
C ASN A 835 21.33 12.75 -26.72
N ILE A 836 20.32 12.07 -26.17
CA ILE A 836 18.92 12.50 -26.32
C ILE A 836 18.67 13.86 -25.66
N PHE A 837 19.22 14.08 -24.46
CA PHE A 837 19.08 15.36 -23.76
C PHE A 837 19.72 16.51 -24.57
N CYS A 838 20.96 16.33 -25.03
CA CYS A 838 21.68 17.33 -25.81
C CYS A 838 20.98 17.61 -27.14
N ARG A 839 20.54 16.56 -27.86
CA ARG A 839 19.78 16.70 -29.10
C ARG A 839 18.50 17.53 -28.92
N ARG A 840 17.84 17.44 -27.76
CA ARG A 840 16.64 18.22 -27.45
C ARG A 840 16.95 19.69 -27.13
N TRP A 841 18.11 19.98 -26.54
CA TRP A 841 18.56 21.33 -26.19
C TRP A 841 19.24 22.08 -27.34
N ASN A 842 19.98 21.39 -28.21
CA ASN A 842 20.76 22.00 -29.30
C ASN A 842 19.98 22.99 -30.18
N PRO A 843 18.69 22.81 -30.50
CA PRO A 843 17.91 23.80 -31.26
C PRO A 843 17.70 25.15 -30.55
N TYR A 844 18.00 25.24 -29.26
CA TYR A 844 17.88 26.45 -28.44
C TYR A 844 19.23 27.13 -28.16
N LEU A 845 20.33 26.61 -28.73
CA LEU A 845 21.67 27.19 -28.64
C LEU A 845 22.00 27.99 -29.92
N GLU A 846 23.09 28.77 -29.90
CA GLU A 846 23.54 29.51 -31.08
C GLU A 846 24.06 28.56 -32.18
N ASP A 847 24.04 29.00 -33.45
CA ASP A 847 24.40 28.16 -34.61
C ASP A 847 25.83 27.58 -34.54
N GLY A 848 26.73 28.19 -33.76
CA GLY A 848 28.10 27.74 -33.51
C GLY A 848 28.28 26.83 -32.29
N GLU A 849 27.26 26.67 -31.45
CA GLU A 849 27.36 25.98 -30.16
C GLU A 849 26.70 24.59 -30.18
N GLU A 850 27.16 23.71 -29.30
CA GLU A 850 26.52 22.44 -28.99
C GLU A 850 26.49 22.18 -27.48
N MET A 851 25.46 21.47 -27.03
CA MET A 851 25.35 21.04 -25.64
C MET A 851 26.26 19.83 -25.42
N ARG A 852 27.10 19.90 -24.38
CA ARG A 852 27.90 18.77 -23.90
C ARG A 852 27.55 18.42 -22.48
N ALA A 853 28.13 17.32 -21.99
CA ALA A 853 27.89 16.84 -20.65
C ALA A 853 29.15 16.27 -19.99
N GLU A 854 29.17 16.38 -18.67
CA GLU A 854 30.12 15.75 -17.76
C GLU A 854 29.39 14.92 -16.71
N VAL A 855 30.00 13.81 -16.29
CA VAL A 855 29.39 12.84 -15.39
C VAL A 855 30.20 12.74 -14.10
N TYR A 856 29.49 12.80 -12.98
CA TYR A 856 30.06 12.71 -11.64
C TYR A 856 29.32 11.63 -10.83
N THR A 857 30.08 10.81 -10.10
CA THR A 857 29.53 9.75 -9.22
C THR A 857 29.83 10.06 -7.75
N GLY A 858 28.88 9.75 -6.86
CA GLY A 858 29.10 9.81 -5.41
C GLY A 858 30.12 8.76 -4.95
N ALA A 859 30.71 8.93 -3.76
CA ALA A 859 31.74 8.00 -3.28
C ALA A 859 31.20 6.57 -3.06
N HIS A 860 29.90 6.45 -2.78
CA HIS A 860 29.20 5.17 -2.65
C HIS A 860 28.46 4.74 -3.93
N ASP A 861 28.62 5.47 -5.04
CA ASP A 861 27.93 5.28 -6.32
C ASP A 861 26.39 5.22 -6.22
N ASN A 862 25.80 5.76 -5.15
CA ASN A 862 24.35 5.78 -4.94
C ASN A 862 23.66 6.92 -5.71
N MET A 863 24.39 8.01 -5.92
CA MET A 863 23.93 9.21 -6.61
C MET A 863 24.78 9.47 -7.85
N LEU A 864 24.14 9.96 -8.90
CA LEU A 864 24.75 10.36 -10.16
C LEU A 864 24.39 11.81 -10.44
N ALA A 865 25.39 12.61 -10.81
CA ALA A 865 25.18 13.94 -11.34
C ALA A 865 25.66 14.03 -12.79
N ILE A 866 24.88 14.73 -13.62
CA ILE A 866 25.25 15.11 -14.97
C ILE A 866 25.13 16.62 -15.09
N GLU A 867 26.25 17.25 -15.44
CA GLU A 867 26.32 18.67 -15.74
C GLU A 867 26.34 18.84 -17.25
N PHE A 868 25.45 19.67 -17.78
CA PHE A 868 25.37 20.03 -19.19
C PHE A 868 25.75 21.49 -19.39
N TYR A 869 26.52 21.79 -20.42
CA TYR A 869 26.97 23.15 -20.74
C TYR A 869 27.11 23.35 -22.26
N PRO A 870 26.88 24.57 -22.77
CA PRO A 870 27.15 24.91 -24.16
C PRO A 870 28.66 25.05 -24.40
N THR A 871 29.12 24.71 -25.60
CA THR A 871 30.51 24.88 -26.04
C THR A 871 30.56 25.01 -27.56
N ASP A 872 31.67 25.52 -28.09
CA ASP A 872 31.87 25.66 -29.53
C ASP A 872 31.92 24.30 -30.25
N LYS A 873 31.25 24.23 -31.40
CA LYS A 873 31.30 23.04 -32.28
C LYS A 873 32.74 22.79 -32.74
N GLY A 874 33.22 21.57 -32.51
CA GLY A 874 34.54 21.11 -32.97
C GLY A 874 35.59 21.00 -31.85
N ASP A 875 35.30 21.50 -30.65
CA ASP A 875 36.19 21.30 -29.51
C ASP A 875 36.35 19.80 -29.17
N PRO A 876 37.53 19.30 -28.83
CA PRO A 876 37.71 17.90 -28.45
C PRO A 876 37.02 17.60 -27.11
N HIS A 877 36.11 16.62 -27.09
CA HIS A 877 35.44 16.14 -25.87
C HIS A 877 35.50 14.63 -25.75
N ASP A 878 35.87 14.13 -24.58
CA ASP A 878 35.74 12.72 -24.24
C ASP A 878 34.92 12.57 -22.95
N LEU A 879 33.79 11.88 -23.05
CA LEU A 879 32.90 11.67 -21.92
C LEU A 879 33.56 10.72 -20.92
N LYS A 880 34.05 11.28 -19.81
CA LYS A 880 34.66 10.53 -18.70
C LYS A 880 33.97 10.86 -17.39
N ILE A 881 34.09 9.94 -16.44
CA ILE A 881 33.70 10.19 -15.05
C ILE A 881 34.79 11.06 -14.42
N LYS A 882 34.40 12.22 -13.88
CA LYS A 882 35.30 13.05 -13.10
C LYS A 882 35.20 12.62 -11.63
N LYS A 883 36.29 12.06 -11.10
CA LYS A 883 36.47 11.74 -9.67
C LYS A 883 37.10 12.95 -8.99
N ASN A 884 36.27 13.91 -8.59
CA ASN A 884 36.67 15.18 -7.97
C ASN A 884 35.85 15.44 -6.69
N GLU A 885 35.88 16.67 -6.17
CA GLU A 885 35.21 17.12 -4.92
C GLU A 885 33.69 16.82 -4.84
N TRP A 886 33.07 16.45 -5.98
CA TRP A 886 31.67 16.05 -6.06
C TRP A 886 31.33 14.78 -5.27
N ALA A 887 32.29 13.86 -5.08
CA ALA A 887 31.99 12.55 -4.48
C ALA A 887 31.34 12.66 -3.09
N SER A 888 31.92 13.48 -2.20
CA SER A 888 31.38 13.73 -0.86
C SER A 888 30.10 14.57 -0.89
N LEU A 889 30.00 15.53 -1.82
CA LEU A 889 28.82 16.39 -1.95
C LEU A 889 27.60 15.58 -2.42
N LEU A 890 27.77 14.67 -3.37
CA LEU A 890 26.69 13.83 -3.89
C LEU A 890 26.17 12.86 -2.85
N ASP A 891 27.04 12.35 -1.98
CA ASP A 891 26.62 11.51 -0.87
C ASP A 891 25.83 12.33 0.17
N GLN A 892 26.28 13.54 0.52
CA GLN A 892 25.52 14.46 1.38
C GLN A 892 24.15 14.83 0.79
N ILE A 893 24.09 15.10 -0.52
CA ILE A 893 22.84 15.35 -1.23
C ILE A 893 21.94 14.10 -1.18
N GLY A 894 22.48 12.92 -1.43
CA GLY A 894 21.75 11.66 -1.36
C GLY A 894 21.17 11.36 0.02
N GLU A 895 21.86 11.76 1.10
CA GLU A 895 21.36 11.64 2.47
C GLU A 895 20.29 12.69 2.83
N SER A 896 20.31 13.87 2.19
CA SER A 896 19.39 14.98 2.50
C SER A 896 18.15 15.05 1.59
N LEU A 897 18.19 14.42 0.41
CA LEU A 897 17.08 14.41 -0.56
C LEU A 897 15.80 13.71 -0.08
N PRO A 898 15.86 12.60 0.70
CA PRO A 898 14.65 11.92 1.14
C PRO A 898 13.94 12.66 2.29
N HIS A 899 12.70 13.08 2.06
CA HIS A 899 11.89 13.80 3.05
C HIS A 899 10.66 13.00 3.48
N PRO A 900 10.29 12.98 4.79
CA PRO A 900 9.10 12.28 5.26
C PRO A 900 7.80 12.85 4.67
N MET A 901 6.88 11.99 4.25
CA MET A 901 5.55 12.37 3.74
C MET A 901 4.48 12.34 4.85
N GLY A 902 4.79 12.98 5.98
CA GLY A 902 3.97 12.99 7.19
C GLY A 902 4.32 11.90 8.21
N VAL A 903 5.05 10.86 7.78
CA VAL A 903 5.59 9.77 8.62
C VAL A 903 7.01 9.41 8.18
N SER A 904 7.86 8.97 9.11
CA SER A 904 9.28 8.68 8.82
C SER A 904 9.51 7.45 7.93
N GLN A 905 8.60 6.47 7.93
CA GLN A 905 8.74 5.27 7.09
C GLN A 905 8.15 5.43 5.68
N ILE A 906 7.55 6.58 5.35
CA ILE A 906 7.09 6.88 3.98
C ILE A 906 7.76 8.17 3.54
N ILE A 907 8.73 8.07 2.64
CA ILE A 907 9.56 9.19 2.21
C ILE A 907 9.30 9.53 0.74
N LEU A 908 9.41 10.81 0.44
CA LEU A 908 9.53 11.34 -0.91
C LEU A 908 11.01 11.52 -1.21
N ASP A 909 11.50 10.76 -2.17
CA ASP A 909 12.84 10.89 -2.71
C ASP A 909 12.79 11.85 -3.90
N GLY A 910 13.49 12.97 -3.72
CA GLY A 910 13.59 14.03 -4.71
C GLY A 910 14.69 13.79 -5.73
N PHE A 911 14.83 14.76 -6.63
CA PHE A 911 15.98 14.94 -7.48
C PHE A 911 16.29 16.43 -7.58
N VAL A 912 17.54 16.77 -7.90
CA VAL A 912 17.99 18.15 -8.04
C VAL A 912 18.10 18.48 -9.53
N ASN A 913 17.43 19.56 -9.95
CA ASN A 913 17.59 20.12 -11.28
C ASN A 913 17.90 21.62 -11.14
N VAL A 914 19.15 22.00 -11.40
CA VAL A 914 19.64 23.38 -11.42
C VAL A 914 19.77 23.84 -12.88
N VAL A 915 19.29 25.04 -13.19
CA VAL A 915 19.43 25.68 -14.50
C VAL A 915 20.01 27.06 -14.26
N SER A 916 21.13 27.37 -14.91
CA SER A 916 21.85 28.64 -14.80
C SER A 916 22.20 29.18 -16.19
N ASP A 917 22.81 30.37 -16.25
CA ASP A 917 23.31 30.93 -17.52
C ASP A 917 24.45 30.11 -18.12
N SER A 918 25.25 29.43 -17.29
CA SER A 918 26.46 28.72 -17.69
C SER A 918 26.29 27.20 -17.83
N GLY A 919 25.12 26.66 -17.47
CA GLY A 919 24.89 25.21 -17.53
C GLY A 919 23.70 24.71 -16.71
N ILE A 920 23.45 23.41 -16.84
CA ILE A 920 22.34 22.66 -16.24
C ILE A 920 22.90 21.48 -15.46
N ILE A 921 22.49 21.31 -14.21
CA ILE A 921 22.94 20.19 -13.37
C ILE A 921 21.72 19.33 -12.99
N LEU A 922 21.80 18.04 -13.31
CA LEU A 922 20.82 17.03 -12.91
C LEU A 922 21.46 16.06 -11.91
N ILE A 923 20.85 15.90 -10.73
CA ILE A 923 21.32 14.96 -9.70
C ILE A 923 20.18 14.02 -9.31
N LYS A 924 20.41 12.71 -9.47
CA LYS A 924 19.42 11.66 -9.20
C LYS A 924 20.09 10.40 -8.65
N ARG A 925 19.29 9.44 -8.19
CA ARG A 925 19.80 8.10 -7.86
C ARG A 925 20.46 7.46 -9.08
N ASN A 926 21.56 6.75 -8.84
CA ASN A 926 22.26 5.96 -9.85
C ASN A 926 21.51 4.63 -10.11
N GLU A 927 20.29 4.70 -10.63
CA GLU A 927 19.49 3.53 -11.03
C GLU A 927 19.03 3.72 -12.47
N LYS A 928 19.17 2.71 -13.34
CA LYS A 928 18.86 2.82 -14.79
C LYS A 928 17.46 3.33 -15.08
N ARG A 929 16.47 3.02 -14.23
CA ARG A 929 15.10 3.50 -14.36
C ARG A 929 14.93 5.02 -14.29
N PHE A 930 15.91 5.76 -13.75
CA PHE A 930 15.90 7.23 -13.70
C PHE A 930 16.70 7.91 -14.83
N TRP A 931 17.34 7.10 -15.68
CA TRP A 931 18.25 7.55 -16.74
C TRP A 931 17.92 6.86 -18.07
N THR A 932 16.65 6.87 -18.47
CA THR A 932 16.19 6.29 -19.74
C THR A 932 16.07 7.35 -20.85
N LYS A 933 15.98 6.94 -22.12
CA LYS A 933 15.87 7.89 -23.25
C LYS A 933 14.59 8.72 -23.20
N SER A 934 13.48 8.12 -22.77
CA SER A 934 12.21 8.83 -22.57
C SER A 934 12.30 9.84 -21.42
N LEU A 935 12.98 9.52 -20.31
CA LEU A 935 13.25 10.48 -19.23
C LEU A 935 14.17 11.61 -19.68
N ALA A 936 15.19 11.33 -20.49
CA ALA A 936 16.08 12.37 -21.02
C ALA A 936 15.31 13.50 -21.71
N ARG A 937 14.28 13.16 -22.49
CA ARG A 937 13.40 14.14 -23.15
C ARG A 937 12.57 14.93 -22.15
N GLU A 938 11.96 14.26 -21.18
CA GLU A 938 11.16 14.94 -20.15
C GLU A 938 12.02 15.88 -19.29
N ASP A 939 13.24 15.48 -18.93
CA ASP A 939 14.15 16.33 -18.18
C ASP A 939 14.66 17.51 -19.01
N ALA A 940 14.92 17.29 -20.30
CA ALA A 940 15.26 18.37 -21.23
C ALA A 940 14.09 19.37 -21.33
N ASP A 941 12.87 18.90 -21.57
CA ASP A 941 11.68 19.75 -21.67
C ASP A 941 11.42 20.51 -20.36
N ALA A 942 11.59 19.84 -19.20
CA ALA A 942 11.45 20.48 -17.90
C ALA A 942 12.52 21.56 -17.65
N THR A 943 13.75 21.36 -18.10
CA THR A 943 14.84 22.34 -17.94
C THR A 943 14.72 23.50 -18.92
N ILE A 944 14.28 23.25 -20.16
CA ILE A 944 13.95 24.29 -21.15
C ILE A 944 12.85 25.20 -20.61
N CYS A 945 11.75 24.61 -20.11
CA CYS A 945 10.64 25.36 -19.53
C CYS A 945 11.09 26.24 -18.35
N LYS A 946 11.94 25.70 -17.46
CA LYS A 946 12.54 26.49 -16.37
C LYS A 946 13.38 27.67 -16.88
N ARG A 947 14.20 27.48 -17.92
CA ARG A 947 15.00 28.56 -18.51
C ARG A 947 14.10 29.66 -19.06
N MET A 948 13.08 29.29 -19.84
CA MET A 948 12.13 30.22 -20.45
C MET A 948 11.42 31.08 -19.41
N GLN A 949 10.92 30.47 -18.32
CA GLN A 949 10.30 31.18 -17.20
C GLN A 949 11.28 32.17 -16.52
N GLY A 950 12.55 31.80 -16.36
CA GLY A 950 13.59 32.69 -15.83
C GLY A 950 13.77 33.96 -16.67
N THR A 951 13.88 33.83 -17.99
CA THR A 951 13.97 34.97 -18.94
C THR A 951 12.74 35.87 -18.95
N THR A 952 11.54 35.34 -18.67
CA THR A 952 10.31 36.16 -18.70
C THR A 952 10.22 37.11 -17.50
N PHE A 953 10.77 36.72 -16.36
CA PHE A 953 10.85 37.58 -15.18
C PHE A 953 11.92 38.67 -15.30
N GLU A 954 12.98 38.45 -16.09
CA GLU A 954 13.98 39.47 -16.38
C GLU A 954 13.48 40.52 -17.40
N GLY A 955 12.69 40.10 -18.40
CA GLY A 955 12.05 41.03 -19.36
C GLY A 955 11.02 41.98 -18.73
N LEU A 956 10.37 41.58 -17.63
CA LEU A 956 9.44 42.43 -16.86
C LEU A 956 10.14 43.38 -15.88
N ARG A 957 11.46 43.27 -15.67
CA ARG A 957 12.24 44.24 -14.89
C ARG A 957 12.78 45.41 -15.72
N TYR A 958 12.61 45.38 -17.04
CA TYR A 958 13.07 46.42 -17.97
C TYR A 958 11.93 47.18 -18.68
N HIS A 959 10.70 47.11 -18.17
CA HIS A 959 9.58 47.98 -18.59
C HIS A 959 8.91 48.70 -17.44
#